data_AF-A0A7R9A1Y3-F1
#
_entry.id   AF-A0A7R9A1Y3-F1
#
_cell.length_a   1.000
_cell.length_b   1.000
_cell.length_c   1.000
_cell.angle_alpha   90.00
_cell.angle_beta   90.00
_cell.angle_gamma   90.00
#
_symmetry.space_group_name_H-M   'P 1'
#
loop_
_entity.id
_entity.type
_entity.pdbx_description
1 polymer ?
#
loop_
_entity_poly.entity_id
_entity_poly.type
_entity_poly.pdbx_seq_one_letter_code
_entity_poly.pdbx_strand_id
1 'polypeptide(L)'
;MGFFDIRLEDVFSPIYLSSVVRNSACRRTQLFHVAYVFIKMANSPRPEVWVLERSRDNGETFKPWQYFAETENDCETFFGQESLRPITRDDSVVCDTQFSKVVPLEDGEIVVSLLNNRPSANNFFNSTVLQEWSQATNVRLRFLRTKTLLAHLMSLVNEDPTVTRRYFYSIRDISIGGRCVCNGHADVCDITDPNDPYKLLCRCQHNTWNNEGGGVCQNCRHFTTGINCDKCQDRYYRPYGKPLDALDVCHQGRSRYELDFAACQCDNFYSTGNCENESGRCECKRQFRPPNCDACNVGYYDFPNCKPCDCHQNGTRGNVCEVGAGQCPCKANYAGKNCDACNEGYYKFPECIPCDCNSLGSLGPSCHNETGQCDCTNSYAGRTCSRCEDGYFGYPNCAFCSCDIAGTKAEICDKSSGACLCKEGYAGDRCDQCAPGFFGYPNCLPCNCSQRGSVSQVCNPAGKCPCIPSFSGRTCEQCSPGYHKYPDCIRCNCDPAGVLATFGGCGTLTTGELCECKQRVTGRICNTCKALFWNLRADNPLGCEDCNCHIPGVLGGLRVCDSGSGKCHCKPQVTSRRCDLCKDGSYRLTEANLFGCIDCDCDIGGSSNNICDKVEGRCVCRPRISGRKCDKPLTTHYHPTLHQYQYEVEDGYTEQRSPVRFGYDESLFPGYSWKGYAVFSVLQKEVLQDIQVENPSLYRVILRYVNPSDEPKLAEVKLIPDSPRDTEQIFMARLEPGKKPNFVTVSGPVGDLPSPYVIDNPGRWTVSIKTSENVFVDYFVLLPLAYYEATVLQQPARTACSVGEEEDICMHYAYPDASDFAHVRGEAGHVPIDDDRKPVPLFGDARGMLGTTEMALMDENSQNVHLDMRIPYPGKYVLLVFYHSPNASQPSSLTVEVNGQRERHKGKAVLYACPYTSLCRQVITDAEGGVAMFNLDDNNINVVLKGEKTSGRVGIDQVVAVPEERWHMDLIEPAPMCTRRMGQCAPTRFVNPPRGESVKVEFESGNEDKMSKVMPPGIQDGSTGLIYLDHQDAMVDITGKVPNPGYYVFLVHYYQPQYPEFEVDVLIQNGQFYEGTLPLRHCPSAAGCRAVIKSLNGGDTQFQILENFVLTLKASILNI
;
A
#
# COMPACT_ATOMS: atom_id res chain seq x y z
N MET A 1 15.00 -5.11 12.45
CA MET A 1 13.93 -5.77 13.25
C MET A 1 12.62 -5.56 12.49
N GLY A 2 12.10 -6.60 11.84
CA GLY A 2 10.87 -6.46 11.03
C GLY A 2 9.62 -6.56 11.90
N PHE A 3 8.74 -5.56 11.81
CA PHE A 3 7.35 -5.62 12.28
C PHE A 3 6.46 -5.92 11.06
N PHE A 4 5.43 -6.75 11.22
CA PHE A 4 4.47 -7.08 10.16
C PHE A 4 3.06 -6.64 10.57
N ASP A 5 2.21 -6.28 9.59
CA ASP A 5 0.86 -5.73 9.75
C ASP A 5 -0.16 -6.70 9.09
N ILE A 6 -1.17 -7.17 9.82
CA ILE A 6 -2.12 -8.22 9.37
C ILE A 6 -3.52 -7.65 9.18
N ARG A 7 -3.95 -7.35 7.95
CA ARG A 7 -5.31 -6.85 7.61
C ARG A 7 -6.34 -7.98 7.44
N LEU A 8 -7.58 -7.76 7.88
CA LEU A 8 -8.67 -8.76 7.88
C LEU A 8 -10.00 -8.21 7.32
N GLU A 9 -10.70 -9.01 6.49
CA GLU A 9 -11.93 -8.57 5.77
C GLU A 9 -13.26 -9.26 6.20
N ASP A 10 -13.33 -10.15 7.19
CA ASP A 10 -14.62 -10.77 7.62
C ASP A 10 -14.64 -11.12 9.14
N VAL A 11 -15.67 -10.68 9.89
CA VAL A 11 -15.72 -10.75 11.37
C VAL A 11 -17.01 -11.36 11.92
N PHE A 12 -17.05 -12.67 12.20
CA PHE A 12 -18.03 -13.30 13.11
C PHE A 12 -17.50 -14.54 13.87
N SER A 13 -16.17 -14.72 13.99
CA SER A 13 -15.54 -15.86 14.67
C SER A 13 -14.26 -15.44 15.41
N PRO A 14 -13.72 -16.23 16.37
CA PRO A 14 -12.43 -15.93 17.00
C PRO A 14 -11.33 -15.78 15.92
N ILE A 15 -10.51 -14.73 16.01
CA ILE A 15 -9.45 -14.48 15.02
C ILE A 15 -8.28 -15.39 15.36
N TYR A 16 -8.06 -16.46 14.61
CA TYR A 16 -6.84 -17.26 14.76
C TYR A 16 -5.72 -16.52 14.04
N LEU A 17 -4.60 -16.25 14.71
CA LEU A 17 -3.42 -15.65 14.06
C LEU A 17 -2.86 -16.56 12.96
N SER A 18 -3.19 -17.86 12.98
CA SER A 18 -2.89 -18.83 11.92
C SER A 18 -3.95 -18.93 10.80
N SER A 19 -5.18 -18.41 10.96
CA SER A 19 -6.28 -18.57 9.98
C SER A 19 -6.46 -17.39 9.03
N VAL A 20 -5.56 -16.40 9.08
CA VAL A 20 -5.57 -15.26 8.14
C VAL A 20 -4.79 -15.56 6.84
N VAL A 21 -4.13 -16.73 6.78
CA VAL A 21 -3.59 -17.29 5.53
C VAL A 21 -4.63 -18.21 4.90
N ARG A 22 -5.35 -17.71 3.89
CA ARG A 22 -6.42 -18.43 3.17
C ARG A 22 -5.83 -19.50 2.21
N ASN A 23 -5.43 -20.70 2.68
CA ASN A 23 -6.03 -22.01 2.34
C ASN A 23 -5.26 -23.27 2.82
N SER A 24 -6.04 -24.19 3.40
CA SER A 24 -5.93 -25.67 3.42
C SER A 24 -4.57 -26.36 3.23
N ALA A 25 -3.81 -26.53 4.33
CA ALA A 25 -3.20 -27.80 4.76
C ALA A 25 -2.17 -27.58 5.90
N CYS A 26 -2.61 -27.23 7.10
CA CYS A 26 -1.83 -27.52 8.31
C CYS A 26 -2.68 -27.36 9.57
N ARG A 27 -2.99 -28.47 10.22
CA ARG A 27 -3.60 -28.51 11.56
C ARG A 27 -2.46 -28.56 12.59
N ARG A 28 -1.83 -27.41 12.88
CA ARG A 28 -1.15 -27.06 14.16
C ARG A 28 -0.49 -25.67 14.03
N THR A 29 -0.62 -24.88 15.08
CA THR A 29 -0.66 -23.40 15.11
C THR A 29 0.63 -22.74 15.62
N GLN A 30 0.92 -21.52 15.16
CA GLN A 30 2.11 -20.72 15.48
C GLN A 30 1.82 -19.70 16.61
N LEU A 31 2.78 -19.49 17.52
CA LEU A 31 2.71 -18.50 18.61
C LEU A 31 3.42 -17.18 18.22
N PHE A 32 2.79 -16.04 18.50
CA PHE A 32 3.27 -14.70 18.14
C PHE A 32 3.38 -13.77 19.35
N HIS A 33 4.35 -12.85 19.34
CA HIS A 33 4.35 -11.64 20.16
C HIS A 33 3.60 -10.52 19.43
N VAL A 34 2.45 -10.11 19.96
CA VAL A 34 1.64 -9.00 19.44
C VAL A 34 2.09 -7.69 20.09
N ALA A 35 2.33 -6.67 19.27
CA ALA A 35 2.75 -5.34 19.67
C ALA A 35 1.57 -4.37 19.76
N TYR A 36 0.67 -4.37 18.77
CA TYR A 36 -0.50 -3.52 18.73
C TYR A 36 -1.68 -4.18 17.99
N VAL A 37 -2.89 -3.67 18.26
CA VAL A 37 -4.13 -4.00 17.55
C VAL A 37 -4.78 -2.68 17.11
N PHE A 38 -5.07 -2.57 15.83
CA PHE A 38 -5.73 -1.43 15.19
C PHE A 38 -7.07 -1.88 14.61
N ILE A 39 -8.15 -1.14 14.86
CA ILE A 39 -9.48 -1.45 14.34
C ILE A 39 -10.07 -0.17 13.77
N LYS A 40 -10.52 -0.21 12.52
CA LYS A 40 -11.25 0.87 11.85
C LYS A 40 -12.70 0.43 11.65
N MET A 41 -13.63 1.11 12.32
CA MET A 41 -15.06 0.89 12.09
C MET A 41 -15.43 1.36 10.67
N ALA A 42 -16.52 0.86 10.10
CA ALA A 42 -17.05 1.31 8.81
C ALA A 42 -18.26 2.23 9.06
N ASN A 43 -19.43 1.89 8.50
CA ASN A 43 -20.69 2.63 8.65
C ASN A 43 -21.44 2.35 9.97
N SER A 44 -20.71 2.22 11.08
CA SER A 44 -21.29 2.06 12.41
C SER A 44 -20.42 2.73 13.48
N PRO A 45 -21.01 3.25 14.57
CA PRO A 45 -20.23 3.85 15.66
C PRO A 45 -19.39 2.79 16.37
N ARG A 46 -18.34 3.24 17.06
CA ARG A 46 -17.52 2.36 17.92
C ARG A 46 -18.39 1.69 19.00
N PRO A 47 -18.05 0.45 19.42
CA PRO A 47 -18.82 -0.24 20.45
C PRO A 47 -18.79 0.50 21.78
N GLU A 48 -19.90 0.45 22.51
CA GLU A 48 -20.05 1.19 23.76
C GLU A 48 -19.33 0.50 24.91
N VAL A 49 -19.49 -0.82 25.03
CA VAL A 49 -18.80 -1.65 26.02
C VAL A 49 -18.28 -2.89 25.32
N TRP A 50 -16.97 -3.15 25.41
CA TRP A 50 -16.35 -4.30 24.76
C TRP A 50 -15.00 -4.67 25.36
N VAL A 51 -14.51 -5.85 25.01
CA VAL A 51 -13.27 -6.42 25.53
C VAL A 51 -12.38 -6.93 24.40
N LEU A 52 -11.09 -6.61 24.47
CA LEU A 52 -10.05 -7.23 23.66
C LEU A 52 -9.44 -8.39 24.46
N GLU A 53 -9.52 -9.60 23.92
CA GLU A 53 -9.06 -10.83 24.58
C GLU A 53 -8.06 -11.58 23.69
N ARG A 54 -7.24 -12.41 24.33
CA ARG A 54 -6.26 -13.28 23.67
C ARG A 54 -6.31 -14.70 24.21
N SER A 55 -5.89 -15.64 23.39
CA SER A 55 -5.65 -17.03 23.76
C SER A 55 -4.22 -17.41 23.41
N ARG A 56 -3.62 -18.29 24.21
CA ARG A 56 -2.30 -18.91 23.97
C ARG A 56 -2.39 -20.40 23.66
N ASP A 57 -3.60 -20.96 23.78
CA ASP A 57 -3.92 -22.38 23.70
C ASP A 57 -4.91 -22.64 22.56
N ASN A 58 -4.74 -21.93 21.44
CA ASN A 58 -5.49 -22.14 20.20
C ASN A 58 -7.00 -21.90 20.31
N GLY A 59 -7.41 -21.01 21.19
CA GLY A 59 -8.81 -20.64 21.41
C GLY A 59 -9.54 -21.49 22.43
N GLU A 60 -8.85 -22.34 23.21
CA GLU A 60 -9.48 -23.08 24.32
C GLU A 60 -9.78 -22.16 25.51
N THR A 61 -8.85 -21.28 25.89
CA THR A 61 -9.05 -20.28 26.96
C THR A 61 -8.70 -18.87 26.50
N PHE A 62 -9.49 -17.89 26.94
CA PHE A 62 -9.31 -16.48 26.62
C PHE A 62 -9.06 -15.65 27.87
N LYS A 63 -8.05 -14.78 27.81
CA LYS A 63 -7.73 -13.80 28.85
C LYS A 63 -7.78 -12.39 28.26
N PRO A 64 -8.25 -11.38 29.03
CA PRO A 64 -8.38 -10.01 28.54
C PRO A 64 -7.02 -9.31 28.43
N TRP A 65 -6.82 -8.56 27.35
CA TRP A 65 -5.73 -7.61 27.18
C TRP A 65 -6.13 -6.20 27.62
N GLN A 66 -7.33 -5.76 27.27
CA GLN A 66 -7.82 -4.42 27.61
C GLN A 66 -9.35 -4.37 27.58
N TYR A 67 -9.92 -3.55 28.46
CA TYR A 67 -11.35 -3.26 28.53
C TYR A 67 -11.66 -1.90 27.91
N PHE A 68 -12.88 -1.75 27.42
CA PHE A 68 -13.35 -0.49 26.81
C PHE A 68 -14.79 -0.23 27.24
N ALA A 69 -15.06 0.98 27.71
CA ALA A 69 -16.41 1.44 28.05
C ALA A 69 -16.54 2.94 27.78
N GLU A 70 -17.75 3.50 27.63
CA GLU A 70 -17.91 4.94 27.39
C GLU A 70 -17.51 5.80 28.59
N THR A 71 -17.91 5.39 29.79
CA THR A 71 -17.68 6.13 31.03
C THR A 71 -16.87 5.31 32.02
N GLU A 72 -16.15 5.98 32.93
CA GLU A 72 -15.43 5.30 34.02
C GLU A 72 -16.39 4.50 34.92
N ASN A 73 -17.63 4.98 35.09
CA ASN A 73 -18.67 4.27 35.84
C ASN A 73 -19.11 2.97 35.12
N ASP A 74 -19.17 2.96 33.79
CA ASP A 74 -19.42 1.74 33.02
C ASP A 74 -18.24 0.75 33.13
N CYS A 75 -17.00 1.25 33.12
CA CYS A 75 -15.82 0.41 33.36
C CYS A 75 -15.91 -0.29 34.73
N GLU A 76 -16.26 0.45 35.79
CA GLU A 76 -16.44 -0.12 37.13
C GLU A 76 -17.60 -1.11 37.19
N THR A 77 -18.73 -0.81 36.54
CA THR A 77 -19.93 -1.64 36.57
C THR A 77 -19.74 -2.97 35.82
N PHE A 78 -19.10 -2.96 34.65
CA PHE A 78 -18.91 -4.16 33.82
C PHE A 78 -17.64 -4.94 34.12
N PHE A 79 -16.56 -4.26 34.53
CA PHE A 79 -15.22 -4.86 34.67
C PHE A 79 -14.61 -4.70 36.07
N GLY A 80 -15.29 -4.02 36.99
CA GLY A 80 -14.86 -3.84 38.38
C GLY A 80 -13.91 -2.66 38.60
N GLN A 81 -13.80 -2.21 39.84
CA GLN A 81 -13.05 -1.01 40.23
C GLN A 81 -11.53 -1.12 39.99
N GLU A 82 -10.99 -2.34 39.92
CA GLU A 82 -9.57 -2.58 39.63
C GLU A 82 -9.17 -2.17 38.21
N SER A 83 -10.12 -2.13 37.27
CA SER A 83 -9.88 -1.80 35.86
C SER A 83 -9.55 -0.32 35.61
N LEU A 84 -9.86 0.57 36.56
CA LEU A 84 -9.58 2.01 36.49
C LEU A 84 -8.20 2.40 37.02
N ARG A 85 -7.44 1.43 37.56
CA ARG A 85 -6.10 1.69 38.10
C ARG A 85 -5.08 1.84 36.97
N PRO A 86 -4.09 2.74 37.12
CA PRO A 86 -3.02 2.87 36.13
C PRO A 86 -2.15 1.61 36.06
N ILE A 87 -1.44 1.42 34.95
CA ILE A 87 -0.59 0.24 34.71
C ILE A 87 0.61 0.26 35.68
N THR A 88 0.58 -0.60 36.70
CA THR A 88 1.69 -0.76 37.67
C THR A 88 2.51 -2.03 37.45
N ARG A 89 1.94 -3.04 36.79
CA ARG A 89 2.58 -4.33 36.46
C ARG A 89 2.40 -4.65 34.98
N ASP A 90 3.35 -5.37 34.38
CA ASP A 90 3.32 -5.73 32.95
C ASP A 90 2.07 -6.53 32.55
N ASP A 91 1.40 -7.23 33.47
CA ASP A 91 0.18 -8.02 33.24
C ASP A 91 -1.13 -7.33 33.66
N SER A 92 -1.08 -6.02 34.00
CA SER A 92 -2.27 -5.25 34.41
C SER A 92 -3.25 -5.07 33.24
N VAL A 93 -4.55 -5.25 33.50
CA VAL A 93 -5.63 -5.03 32.52
C VAL A 93 -6.37 -3.76 32.90
N VAL A 94 -6.45 -2.79 31.99
CA VAL A 94 -7.06 -1.48 32.24
C VAL A 94 -8.27 -1.25 31.35
N CYS A 95 -9.15 -0.34 31.77
CA CYS A 95 -10.30 0.10 30.99
C CYS A 95 -10.05 1.48 30.38
N ASP A 96 -10.24 1.60 29.06
CA ASP A 96 -10.08 2.84 28.32
C ASP A 96 -11.44 3.38 27.85
N THR A 97 -11.64 4.68 28.04
CA THR A 97 -12.87 5.40 27.71
C THR A 97 -12.77 6.24 26.43
N GLN A 98 -11.57 6.43 25.89
CA GLN A 98 -11.35 7.29 24.72
C GLN A 98 -11.89 6.65 23.43
N PHE A 99 -11.74 5.34 23.30
CA PHE A 99 -12.10 4.58 22.10
C PHE A 99 -13.55 4.05 22.09
N SER A 100 -14.37 4.45 23.07
CA SER A 100 -15.80 4.09 23.17
C SER A 100 -16.73 5.31 23.08
N LYS A 101 -16.18 6.50 22.77
CA LYS A 101 -16.97 7.72 22.56
C LYS A 101 -17.79 7.62 21.28
N VAL A 102 -19.03 8.15 21.33
CA VAL A 102 -20.01 8.16 20.21
C VAL A 102 -19.45 8.77 18.93
N VAL A 103 -18.64 9.82 19.06
CA VAL A 103 -18.05 10.52 17.92
C VAL A 103 -16.68 9.90 17.63
N PRO A 104 -16.38 9.52 16.37
CA PRO A 104 -17.22 9.64 15.17
C PRO A 104 -18.23 8.48 14.99
N LEU A 105 -19.35 8.75 14.29
CA LEU A 105 -20.43 7.78 14.05
C LEU A 105 -20.12 6.75 12.95
N GLU A 106 -19.14 7.05 12.11
CA GLU A 106 -18.61 6.18 11.06
C GLU A 106 -17.09 6.36 11.03
N ASP A 107 -16.36 5.38 10.50
CA ASP A 107 -14.89 5.42 10.35
C ASP A 107 -14.12 5.66 11.66
N GLY A 108 -14.72 5.30 12.79
CA GLY A 108 -14.09 5.41 14.10
C GLY A 108 -12.90 4.49 14.26
N GLU A 109 -11.75 5.06 14.65
CA GLU A 109 -10.52 4.31 14.86
C GLU A 109 -10.31 3.95 16.33
N ILE A 110 -9.75 2.76 16.55
CA ILE A 110 -9.40 2.20 17.85
C ILE A 110 -7.97 1.67 17.76
N VAL A 111 -7.08 2.25 18.57
CA VAL A 111 -5.66 1.88 18.57
C VAL A 111 -5.28 1.36 19.95
N VAL A 112 -4.78 0.12 20.00
CA VAL A 112 -4.41 -0.56 21.24
C VAL A 112 -2.93 -0.97 21.17
N SER A 113 -2.08 -0.32 21.96
CA SER A 113 -0.67 -0.71 22.10
C SER A 113 -0.49 -1.56 23.37
N LEU A 114 0.06 -2.77 23.22
CA LEU A 114 0.27 -3.69 24.34
C LEU A 114 1.55 -3.40 25.13
N LEU A 115 2.47 -2.62 24.56
CA LEU A 115 3.80 -2.32 25.11
C LEU A 115 3.91 -0.92 25.73
N ASN A 116 3.10 0.05 25.29
CA ASN A 116 3.17 1.42 25.78
C ASN A 116 2.83 1.50 27.29
N ASN A 117 3.55 2.34 28.02
CA ASN A 117 3.35 2.60 29.47
C ASN A 117 3.50 1.37 30.38
N ARG A 118 4.16 0.29 29.91
CA ARG A 118 4.48 -0.90 30.72
C ARG A 118 5.88 -0.77 31.35
N PRO A 119 6.06 -1.12 32.64
CA PRO A 119 7.34 -0.96 33.34
C PRO A 119 8.55 -1.62 32.65
N SER A 120 8.37 -2.81 32.06
CA SER A 120 9.48 -3.55 31.43
C SER A 120 9.59 -3.35 29.91
N ALA A 121 8.90 -2.35 29.34
CA ALA A 121 8.91 -2.11 27.89
C ALA A 121 10.33 -1.92 27.32
N ASN A 122 11.19 -1.21 28.07
CA ASN A 122 12.58 -0.94 27.68
C ASN A 122 13.52 -2.16 27.83
N ASN A 123 13.06 -3.24 28.48
CA ASN A 123 13.85 -4.46 28.69
C ASN A 123 13.02 -5.73 28.42
N PHE A 124 12.33 -5.75 27.28
CA PHE A 124 11.39 -6.79 26.88
C PHE A 124 11.97 -8.22 26.96
N PHE A 125 13.23 -8.42 26.55
CA PHE A 125 13.85 -9.74 26.49
C PHE A 125 14.21 -10.33 27.85
N ASN A 126 14.27 -9.51 28.91
CA ASN A 126 14.56 -9.98 30.26
C ASN A 126 13.30 -10.16 31.12
N SER A 127 12.15 -9.60 30.71
CA SER A 127 10.88 -9.75 31.44
C SER A 127 10.06 -10.91 30.87
N THR A 128 10.03 -12.03 31.60
CA THR A 128 9.18 -13.18 31.27
C THR A 128 7.70 -12.81 31.31
N VAL A 129 7.30 -11.91 32.21
CA VAL A 129 5.91 -11.48 32.38
C VAL A 129 5.43 -10.69 31.15
N LEU A 130 6.23 -9.77 30.61
CA LEU A 130 5.85 -8.97 29.44
C LEU A 130 5.89 -9.80 28.13
N GLN A 131 6.81 -10.77 28.05
CA GLN A 131 6.83 -11.74 26.96
C GLN A 131 5.58 -12.62 26.96
N GLU A 132 5.22 -13.16 28.12
CA GLU A 132 3.99 -13.94 28.26
C GLU A 132 2.74 -13.09 28.04
N TRP A 133 2.77 -11.79 28.40
CA TRP A 133 1.67 -10.85 28.19
C TRP A 133 1.39 -10.60 26.71
N SER A 134 2.43 -10.35 25.91
CA SER A 134 2.33 -10.09 24.46
C SER A 134 2.07 -11.34 23.62
N GLN A 135 2.22 -12.54 24.17
CA GLN A 135 2.03 -13.79 23.43
C GLN A 135 0.56 -14.10 23.13
N ALA A 136 0.25 -14.44 21.89
CA ALA A 136 -1.05 -14.96 21.49
C ALA A 136 -0.95 -15.95 20.31
N THR A 137 -1.87 -16.92 20.30
CA THR A 137 -2.23 -17.75 19.14
C THR A 137 -3.53 -17.24 18.50
N ASN A 138 -4.43 -16.64 19.29
CA ASN A 138 -5.68 -16.07 18.83
C ASN A 138 -5.97 -14.75 19.53
N VAL A 139 -6.66 -13.88 18.81
CA VAL A 139 -7.19 -12.61 19.32
C VAL A 139 -8.71 -12.63 19.16
N ARG A 140 -9.45 -12.11 20.14
CA ARG A 140 -10.91 -12.06 20.11
C ARG A 140 -11.40 -10.68 20.51
N LEU A 141 -12.22 -10.10 19.65
CA LEU A 141 -12.98 -8.88 19.92
C LEU A 141 -14.36 -9.29 20.46
N ARG A 142 -14.69 -8.89 21.69
CA ARG A 142 -15.97 -9.25 22.32
C ARG A 142 -16.79 -7.99 22.58
N PHE A 143 -17.72 -7.69 21.68
CA PHE A 143 -18.65 -6.56 21.82
C PHE A 143 -19.80 -6.93 22.75
N LEU A 144 -19.97 -6.17 23.84
CA LEU A 144 -20.96 -6.45 24.89
C LEU A 144 -22.20 -5.55 24.77
N ARG A 145 -22.02 -4.26 24.42
CA ARG A 145 -23.13 -3.28 24.32
C ARG A 145 -22.96 -2.36 23.12
N THR A 146 -24.03 -2.25 22.32
CA THR A 146 -24.11 -1.37 21.13
C THR A 146 -24.46 0.06 21.54
N LYS A 147 -23.90 1.04 20.85
CA LYS A 147 -24.26 2.44 21.03
C LYS A 147 -25.69 2.74 20.58
N THR A 148 -26.51 3.30 21.46
CA THR A 148 -27.82 3.87 21.08
C THR A 148 -27.80 5.39 21.26
N LEU A 149 -28.12 6.16 20.21
CA LEU A 149 -28.08 7.62 20.20
C LEU A 149 -29.25 8.24 21.00
N LEU A 150 -29.35 7.94 22.31
CA LEU A 150 -30.42 8.40 23.21
C LEU A 150 -31.85 7.95 22.82
N ALA A 151 -32.01 6.99 21.90
CA ALA A 151 -33.31 6.40 21.54
C ALA A 151 -33.85 5.40 22.60
N HIS A 152 -33.21 5.31 23.77
CA HIS A 152 -33.63 4.46 24.88
C HIS A 152 -35.05 4.78 25.41
N LEU A 153 -35.68 5.87 25.00
CA LEU A 153 -37.06 6.21 25.39
C LEU A 153 -38.17 5.59 24.53
N MET A 154 -37.89 4.86 23.44
CA MET A 154 -38.98 4.33 22.58
C MET A 154 -38.90 2.88 22.11
N SER A 155 -37.90 2.06 22.45
CA SER A 155 -37.85 0.69 21.90
C SER A 155 -37.14 -0.36 22.75
N LEU A 156 -37.72 -0.69 23.91
CA LEU A 156 -37.51 -1.98 24.56
C LEU A 156 -38.82 -2.67 24.98
N VAL A 157 -39.96 -2.04 24.70
CA VAL A 157 -41.29 -2.57 25.04
C VAL A 157 -42.01 -3.18 23.83
N ASN A 158 -41.66 -2.78 22.59
CA ASN A 158 -42.44 -3.14 21.39
C ASN A 158 -41.66 -3.89 20.28
N GLU A 159 -40.39 -4.25 20.47
CA GLU A 159 -39.57 -5.01 19.50
C GLU A 159 -39.75 -4.58 18.02
N ASP A 160 -39.79 -3.27 17.73
CA ASP A 160 -40.00 -2.80 16.36
C ASP A 160 -38.76 -3.11 15.49
N PRO A 161 -38.86 -3.99 14.47
CA PRO A 161 -37.73 -4.39 13.62
C PRO A 161 -37.16 -3.23 12.78
N THR A 162 -37.86 -2.10 12.70
CA THR A 162 -37.40 -0.91 11.96
C THR A 162 -36.34 -0.12 12.75
N VAL A 163 -36.36 -0.22 14.08
CA VAL A 163 -35.41 0.47 14.98
C VAL A 163 -34.20 -0.41 15.28
N THR A 164 -34.39 -1.72 15.49
CA THR A 164 -33.29 -2.66 15.77
C THR A 164 -32.35 -2.88 14.58
N ARG A 165 -32.84 -2.77 13.33
CA ARG A 165 -32.01 -2.79 12.11
C ARG A 165 -30.97 -1.66 12.01
N ARG A 166 -31.10 -0.60 12.81
CA ARG A 166 -30.17 0.54 12.81
C ARG A 166 -28.98 0.36 13.77
N TYR A 167 -29.01 -0.67 14.63
CA TYR A 167 -27.93 -0.95 15.58
C TYR A 167 -27.18 -2.21 15.14
N PHE A 168 -26.05 -2.01 14.47
CA PHE A 168 -25.15 -3.07 14.05
C PHE A 168 -23.70 -2.62 14.26
N TYR A 169 -22.78 -3.56 14.30
CA TYR A 169 -21.36 -3.29 14.21
C TYR A 169 -20.88 -3.57 12.79
N SER A 170 -20.03 -2.69 12.29
CA SER A 170 -19.44 -2.75 10.97
C SER A 170 -17.99 -2.32 11.10
N ILE A 171 -17.08 -3.21 10.71
CA ILE A 171 -15.63 -2.99 10.81
C ILE A 171 -15.09 -2.99 9.38
N ARG A 172 -14.39 -1.92 9.01
CA ARG A 172 -13.75 -1.74 7.71
C ARG A 172 -12.43 -2.49 7.64
N ASP A 173 -11.63 -2.39 8.69
CA ASP A 173 -10.30 -3.00 8.74
C ASP A 173 -9.92 -3.37 10.18
N ILE A 174 -9.16 -4.46 10.33
CA ILE A 174 -8.51 -4.85 11.57
C ILE A 174 -7.07 -5.15 11.21
N SER A 175 -6.14 -4.44 11.84
CA SER A 175 -4.72 -4.73 11.73
C SER A 175 -4.09 -5.17 13.05
N ILE A 176 -3.36 -6.29 13.05
CA ILE A 176 -2.65 -6.80 14.22
C ILE A 176 -1.16 -6.86 13.93
N GLY A 177 -0.38 -6.02 14.62
CA GLY A 177 1.07 -5.95 14.46
C GLY A 177 1.81 -6.89 15.41
N GLY A 178 2.74 -7.72 14.93
CA GLY A 178 3.48 -8.66 15.78
C GLY A 178 4.68 -9.38 15.13
N ARG A 179 5.32 -10.29 15.87
CA ARG A 179 6.44 -11.14 15.41
C ARG A 179 6.35 -12.58 15.92
N CYS A 180 6.95 -13.54 15.21
CA CYS A 180 7.01 -14.95 15.63
C CYS A 180 7.91 -15.17 16.85
N VAL A 181 7.55 -16.13 17.71
CA VAL A 181 8.38 -16.58 18.86
C VAL A 181 9.39 -17.63 18.38
N CYS A 182 10.63 -17.24 18.09
CA CYS A 182 11.70 -18.15 17.61
C CYS A 182 12.88 -18.31 18.59
N ASN A 183 12.72 -17.87 19.85
CA ASN A 183 13.68 -18.02 20.95
C ASN A 183 15.16 -17.69 20.64
N GLY A 184 15.44 -16.81 19.67
CA GLY A 184 16.80 -16.35 19.34
C GLY A 184 17.60 -17.28 18.40
N HIS A 185 16.95 -18.24 17.73
CA HIS A 185 17.62 -19.17 16.81
C HIS A 185 17.30 -18.94 15.32
N ALA A 186 16.65 -17.82 14.98
CA ALA A 186 16.44 -17.35 13.60
C ALA A 186 16.22 -15.82 13.57
N ASP A 187 16.75 -15.16 12.54
CA ASP A 187 16.93 -13.71 12.44
C ASP A 187 16.17 -13.05 11.26
N VAL A 188 15.60 -13.83 10.33
CA VAL A 188 14.70 -13.34 9.25
C VAL A 188 13.59 -14.35 8.95
N CYS A 189 12.34 -13.86 8.84
CA CYS A 189 11.21 -14.58 8.24
C CYS A 189 11.05 -14.07 6.81
N ASP A 190 11.22 -14.92 5.80
CA ASP A 190 11.23 -14.51 4.38
C ASP A 190 10.23 -15.32 3.55
N ILE A 191 9.75 -14.72 2.46
CA ILE A 191 8.71 -15.24 1.56
C ILE A 191 9.38 -16.16 0.53
N THR A 192 9.07 -17.46 0.53
CA THR A 192 9.75 -18.42 -0.37
C THR A 192 8.88 -19.00 -1.49
N ASP A 193 7.63 -18.55 -1.68
CA ASP A 193 6.79 -18.97 -2.81
C ASP A 193 6.47 -17.75 -3.72
N PRO A 194 6.91 -17.72 -4.98
CA PRO A 194 6.61 -16.64 -5.94
C PRO A 194 5.11 -16.41 -6.19
N ASN A 195 4.25 -17.35 -5.76
CA ASN A 195 2.80 -17.26 -5.90
C ASN A 195 2.06 -16.88 -4.60
N ASP A 196 2.74 -16.82 -3.44
CA ASP A 196 2.09 -16.52 -2.16
C ASP A 196 2.98 -15.70 -1.20
N PRO A 197 2.86 -14.34 -1.23
CA PRO A 197 3.70 -13.43 -0.44
C PRO A 197 3.41 -13.38 1.07
N TYR A 198 2.50 -14.20 1.61
CA TYR A 198 2.11 -14.13 3.04
C TYR A 198 2.47 -15.38 3.85
N LYS A 199 3.14 -16.35 3.23
CA LYS A 199 3.65 -17.56 3.91
C LYS A 199 5.06 -17.28 4.46
N LEU A 200 5.12 -16.74 5.68
CA LEU A 200 6.39 -16.47 6.36
C LEU A 200 7.01 -17.79 6.87
N LEU A 201 8.17 -18.17 6.30
CA LEU A 201 8.96 -19.31 6.74
C LEU A 201 10.25 -18.82 7.43
N CYS A 202 10.66 -19.45 8.54
CA CYS A 202 11.97 -19.19 9.14
C CYS A 202 13.07 -19.81 8.26
N ARG A 203 14.02 -19.01 7.74
CA ARG A 203 15.15 -19.50 6.95
C ARG A 203 16.35 -19.78 7.87
N CYS A 204 16.62 -21.05 8.16
CA CYS A 204 17.89 -21.45 8.80
C CYS A 204 19.05 -21.36 7.78
N GLN A 205 20.21 -20.84 8.18
CA GLN A 205 21.39 -20.77 7.29
C GLN A 205 22.05 -22.17 7.10
N HIS A 206 22.78 -22.34 5.97
CA HIS A 206 23.62 -23.50 5.53
C HIS A 206 22.97 -24.57 4.62
N ASN A 207 22.63 -24.22 3.37
CA ASN A 207 22.42 -25.11 2.20
C ASN A 207 21.88 -26.54 2.49
N THR A 208 20.70 -26.63 3.11
CA THR A 208 20.01 -27.90 3.36
C THR A 208 18.59 -27.79 2.85
N TRP A 209 18.40 -28.17 1.58
CA TRP A 209 17.15 -28.03 0.82
C TRP A 209 16.58 -29.39 0.42
N ASN A 210 15.28 -29.64 0.64
CA ASN A 210 14.44 -30.48 -0.21
C ASN A 210 12.97 -30.02 -0.22
N ASN A 211 12.26 -30.42 -1.28
CA ASN A 211 10.99 -29.85 -1.77
C ASN A 211 9.71 -30.40 -1.09
N GLU A 212 9.62 -30.46 0.24
CA GLU A 212 8.37 -30.85 0.92
C GLU A 212 8.06 -29.99 2.18
N GLY A 213 7.13 -29.05 2.00
CA GLY A 213 6.32 -28.28 2.97
C GLY A 213 6.66 -28.16 4.48
N GLY A 214 6.82 -26.91 4.95
CA GLY A 214 6.11 -26.39 6.14
C GLY A 214 6.68 -26.64 7.55
N GLY A 215 7.51 -25.70 8.04
CA GLY A 215 7.47 -25.23 9.43
C GLY A 215 8.04 -26.13 10.56
N VAL A 216 8.87 -27.12 10.25
CA VAL A 216 9.65 -27.87 11.26
C VAL A 216 11.08 -27.33 11.24
N CYS A 217 11.64 -26.94 12.40
CA CYS A 217 13.07 -26.66 12.49
C CYS A 217 13.88 -27.93 12.16
N GLN A 218 14.37 -28.07 10.93
CA GLN A 218 15.27 -29.18 10.58
C GLN A 218 16.71 -28.83 10.93
N ASN A 219 17.46 -29.82 11.44
CA ASN A 219 18.81 -29.72 12.02
C ASN A 219 18.90 -28.91 13.33
N CYS A 220 17.96 -29.16 14.25
CA CYS A 220 18.07 -28.78 15.66
C CYS A 220 19.47 -29.12 16.22
N ARG A 221 20.24 -28.09 16.60
CA ARG A 221 21.58 -28.24 17.20
C ARG A 221 21.45 -28.60 18.68
N HIS A 222 22.55 -29.00 19.32
CA HIS A 222 22.59 -29.37 20.74
C HIS A 222 21.71 -30.59 21.11
N PHE A 223 21.65 -31.59 20.23
CA PHE A 223 20.91 -32.86 20.41
C PHE A 223 19.41 -32.71 20.66
N THR A 224 18.84 -31.59 20.19
CA THR A 224 17.41 -31.32 20.27
C THR A 224 16.67 -31.79 19.00
N THR A 225 15.37 -31.96 19.09
CA THR A 225 14.42 -32.37 18.03
C THR A 225 13.03 -31.83 18.35
N GLY A 226 12.06 -32.02 17.47
CA GLY A 226 10.71 -31.46 17.61
C GLY A 226 10.48 -30.23 16.73
N ILE A 227 9.22 -29.81 16.64
CA ILE A 227 8.76 -28.78 15.70
C ILE A 227 9.47 -27.44 15.95
N ASN A 228 9.80 -27.15 17.22
CA ASN A 228 10.49 -25.93 17.67
C ASN A 228 11.85 -26.22 18.34
N CYS A 229 12.47 -27.39 18.09
CA CYS A 229 13.67 -27.87 18.81
C CYS A 229 13.50 -27.98 20.34
N ASP A 230 12.30 -28.36 20.79
CA ASP A 230 11.85 -28.38 22.19
C ASP A 230 12.01 -29.75 22.90
N LYS A 231 12.46 -30.78 22.19
CA LYS A 231 12.63 -32.17 22.68
C LYS A 231 14.07 -32.64 22.51
N CYS A 232 14.48 -33.71 23.17
CA CYS A 232 15.78 -34.36 22.95
C CYS A 232 15.68 -35.51 21.95
N GLN A 233 16.73 -35.70 21.14
CA GLN A 233 16.84 -36.82 20.21
C GLN A 233 16.94 -38.16 20.95
N ASP A 234 16.60 -39.27 20.28
CA ASP A 234 16.61 -40.62 20.86
C ASP A 234 17.97 -40.92 21.55
N ARG A 235 17.92 -41.44 22.78
CA ARG A 235 19.06 -41.68 23.71
C ARG A 235 19.63 -40.44 24.43
N TYR A 236 19.10 -39.25 24.18
CA TYR A 236 19.40 -38.03 24.93
C TYR A 236 18.20 -37.65 25.79
N TYR A 237 18.46 -37.16 27.01
CA TYR A 237 17.40 -36.72 27.91
C TYR A 237 17.75 -35.37 28.52
N ARG A 238 16.72 -34.63 28.95
CA ARG A 238 16.88 -33.33 29.61
C ARG A 238 17.09 -33.55 31.11
N PRO A 239 18.21 -33.11 31.71
CA PRO A 239 18.41 -33.17 33.16
C PRO A 239 17.48 -32.20 33.90
N TYR A 240 17.15 -32.56 35.15
CA TYR A 240 16.29 -31.77 36.02
C TYR A 240 16.82 -30.32 36.19
N GLY A 241 15.99 -29.32 35.86
CA GLY A 241 16.24 -27.89 36.12
C GLY A 241 16.97 -27.09 35.02
N LYS A 242 17.30 -27.67 33.87
CA LYS A 242 17.94 -26.95 32.73
C LYS A 242 16.92 -26.19 31.87
N PRO A 243 17.07 -24.88 31.58
CA PRO A 243 16.10 -24.10 30.78
C PRO A 243 16.26 -24.35 29.27
N LEU A 244 15.18 -24.18 28.49
CA LEU A 244 15.08 -24.58 27.07
C LEU A 244 15.95 -23.77 26.09
N ASP A 245 16.45 -22.63 26.52
CA ASP A 245 17.31 -21.69 25.79
C ASP A 245 18.82 -21.97 25.98
N ALA A 246 19.20 -22.92 26.84
CA ALA A 246 20.59 -23.26 27.08
C ALA A 246 21.22 -24.09 25.95
N LEU A 247 22.45 -23.75 25.55
CA LEU A 247 23.21 -24.42 24.48
C LEU A 247 23.57 -25.89 24.79
N ASP A 248 23.36 -26.36 26.02
CA ASP A 248 23.61 -27.72 26.48
C ASP A 248 22.33 -28.45 26.96
N VAL A 249 21.16 -28.08 26.45
CA VAL A 249 19.85 -28.57 26.92
C VAL A 249 19.70 -30.11 26.98
N CYS A 250 20.19 -30.83 25.96
CA CYS A 250 20.04 -32.29 25.86
C CYS A 250 21.36 -33.00 26.15
N HIS A 251 21.38 -33.80 27.21
CA HIS A 251 22.57 -34.51 27.67
C HIS A 251 22.42 -36.02 27.48
N GLN A 252 23.55 -36.70 27.28
CA GLN A 252 23.61 -38.16 27.21
C GLN A 252 23.86 -38.82 28.58
N GLY A 253 23.70 -38.11 29.71
CA GLY A 253 24.03 -38.66 31.04
C GLY A 253 23.86 -37.67 32.20
N ARG A 254 23.82 -38.20 33.44
CA ARG A 254 23.60 -37.45 34.69
C ARG A 254 24.95 -37.00 35.26
N SER A 255 25.08 -35.73 35.67
CA SER A 255 26.28 -35.22 36.34
C SER A 255 26.19 -35.40 37.87
N ARG A 256 27.28 -35.88 38.49
CA ARG A 256 28.10 -35.09 39.45
C ARG A 256 29.43 -35.82 39.76
N TYR A 257 30.55 -35.25 39.33
CA TYR A 257 31.97 -35.67 39.49
C TYR A 257 32.57 -36.68 38.46
N GLU A 258 33.46 -36.13 37.62
CA GLU A 258 34.62 -36.68 36.89
C GLU A 258 34.60 -38.01 36.11
N LEU A 259 34.96 -37.87 34.82
CA LEU A 259 35.78 -38.78 33.98
C LEU A 259 35.28 -40.21 33.73
N ASP A 260 34.20 -40.37 32.97
CA ASP A 260 34.09 -41.27 31.81
C ASP A 260 32.68 -41.16 31.18
N PHE A 261 32.60 -40.91 29.87
CA PHE A 261 31.34 -40.77 29.13
C PHE A 261 30.74 -42.15 28.84
N ALA A 262 29.81 -42.61 29.68
CA ALA A 262 29.03 -43.82 29.41
C ALA A 262 27.60 -43.45 29.00
N ALA A 263 27.25 -43.80 27.75
CA ALA A 263 25.88 -43.76 27.23
C ALA A 263 24.92 -44.53 28.14
N CYS A 264 23.61 -44.22 28.09
CA CYS A 264 22.57 -45.07 28.66
C CYS A 264 22.65 -46.47 28.02
N GLN A 265 23.38 -47.41 28.64
CA GLN A 265 23.62 -48.76 28.15
C GLN A 265 22.53 -49.68 28.66
N CYS A 266 21.42 -49.68 27.94
CA CYS A 266 20.31 -50.58 28.19
C CYS A 266 20.54 -51.89 27.41
N ASP A 267 20.47 -53.03 28.08
CA ASP A 267 20.50 -54.32 27.39
C ASP A 267 19.17 -54.52 26.64
N ASN A 268 19.23 -54.42 25.31
CA ASN A 268 18.09 -54.57 24.41
C ASN A 268 17.39 -55.95 24.55
N PHE A 269 18.00 -56.94 25.21
CA PHE A 269 17.34 -58.20 25.53
C PHE A 269 16.29 -58.02 26.63
N TYR A 270 16.64 -57.28 27.70
CA TYR A 270 15.79 -57.09 28.88
C TYR A 270 14.97 -55.78 28.85
N SER A 271 15.34 -54.81 27.99
CA SER A 271 14.77 -53.45 27.92
C SER A 271 14.46 -52.98 26.48
N THR A 272 13.74 -51.87 26.32
CA THR A 272 13.36 -51.29 25.01
C THR A 272 14.48 -50.45 24.37
N GLY A 273 15.54 -50.15 25.11
CA GLY A 273 16.67 -49.33 24.66
C GLY A 273 16.49 -47.82 24.86
N ASN A 274 15.35 -47.37 25.40
CA ASN A 274 15.03 -45.96 25.66
C ASN A 274 15.16 -45.61 27.16
N CYS A 275 15.39 -44.33 27.44
CA CYS A 275 15.65 -43.83 28.79
C CYS A 275 14.68 -42.69 29.16
N GLU A 276 14.18 -42.72 30.39
CA GLU A 276 13.16 -41.79 30.89
C GLU A 276 13.72 -40.35 31.11
N ASN A 277 12.96 -39.31 30.72
CA ASN A 277 13.33 -37.90 30.93
C ASN A 277 13.50 -37.57 32.42
N GLU A 278 14.45 -36.68 32.76
CA GLU A 278 14.84 -36.29 34.14
C GLU A 278 15.49 -37.39 35.00
N SER A 279 15.21 -38.68 34.75
CA SER A 279 15.63 -39.82 35.59
C SER A 279 16.76 -40.69 34.98
N GLY A 280 16.80 -40.83 33.65
CA GLY A 280 17.85 -41.55 32.89
C GLY A 280 17.84 -43.09 33.02
N ARG A 281 16.75 -43.72 33.48
CA ARG A 281 16.63 -45.20 33.64
C ARG A 281 16.05 -45.89 32.40
N CYS A 282 16.46 -47.15 32.18
CA CYS A 282 16.02 -48.00 31.06
C CYS A 282 14.59 -48.52 31.24
N GLU A 283 13.80 -48.50 30.18
CA GLU A 283 12.44 -49.05 30.16
C GLU A 283 12.45 -50.59 29.92
N CYS A 284 11.99 -51.42 30.87
CA CYS A 284 11.99 -52.89 30.75
C CYS A 284 10.96 -53.46 29.76
N LYS A 285 11.31 -54.57 29.09
CA LYS A 285 10.34 -55.39 28.32
C LYS A 285 9.42 -56.17 29.25
N ARG A 286 8.17 -56.43 28.81
CA ARG A 286 7.06 -56.93 29.65
C ARG A 286 7.36 -58.20 30.47
N GLN A 287 8.23 -59.09 29.96
CA GLN A 287 8.60 -60.36 30.58
C GLN A 287 9.56 -60.20 31.77
N PHE A 288 10.17 -59.02 31.92
CA PHE A 288 11.17 -58.72 32.95
C PHE A 288 10.65 -57.64 33.90
N ARG A 289 11.02 -57.74 35.17
CA ARG A 289 10.46 -56.92 36.24
C ARG A 289 11.15 -55.53 36.33
N PRO A 290 10.41 -54.41 36.29
CA PRO A 290 10.98 -53.07 36.57
C PRO A 290 11.41 -52.92 38.04
N PRO A 291 12.39 -52.05 38.37
CA PRO A 291 13.06 -51.07 37.51
C PRO A 291 14.38 -51.53 36.85
N ASN A 292 14.91 -52.71 37.19
CA ASN A 292 16.25 -53.16 36.76
C ASN A 292 16.25 -54.32 35.74
N CYS A 293 15.08 -54.86 35.39
CA CYS A 293 14.90 -55.93 34.41
C CYS A 293 15.69 -57.23 34.70
N ASP A 294 15.99 -57.52 35.97
CA ASP A 294 16.91 -58.56 36.45
C ASP A 294 16.23 -59.85 36.95
N ALA A 295 14.90 -59.93 36.86
CA ALA A 295 14.13 -61.12 37.22
C ALA A 295 12.91 -61.30 36.31
N CYS A 296 12.44 -62.54 36.18
CA CYS A 296 11.18 -62.83 35.50
C CYS A 296 10.01 -62.16 36.22
N ASN A 297 9.16 -61.50 35.44
CA ASN A 297 7.95 -60.87 35.95
C ASN A 297 6.95 -61.93 36.44
N VAL A 298 6.01 -61.53 37.30
CA VAL A 298 5.02 -62.46 37.90
C VAL A 298 4.27 -63.22 36.80
N GLY A 299 4.21 -64.54 36.89
CA GLY A 299 3.61 -65.42 35.87
C GLY A 299 4.60 -66.04 34.87
N TYR A 300 5.89 -65.72 35.00
CA TYR A 300 6.99 -66.31 34.23
C TYR A 300 8.01 -66.99 35.16
N TYR A 301 8.62 -68.09 34.73
CA TYR A 301 9.66 -68.84 35.44
C TYR A 301 10.86 -69.08 34.49
N ASP A 302 12.02 -69.50 35.01
CA ASP A 302 13.21 -69.89 34.22
C ASP A 302 14.11 -68.71 33.68
N PHE A 303 14.58 -67.80 34.55
CA PHE A 303 15.53 -66.72 34.19
C PHE A 303 16.91 -67.29 33.77
N PRO A 304 17.56 -66.84 32.67
CA PRO A 304 17.35 -65.60 31.90
C PRO A 304 16.30 -65.67 30.77
N ASN A 305 15.76 -66.86 30.46
CA ASN A 305 14.76 -67.05 29.39
C ASN A 305 13.36 -67.23 30.00
N CYS A 306 12.83 -66.16 30.58
CA CYS A 306 11.55 -66.16 31.29
C CYS A 306 10.40 -66.73 30.45
N LYS A 307 9.97 -67.97 30.76
CA LYS A 307 8.86 -68.70 30.13
C LYS A 307 7.59 -68.57 30.97
N PRO A 308 6.42 -68.38 30.34
CA PRO A 308 5.16 -68.30 31.08
C PRO A 308 4.79 -69.64 31.73
N CYS A 309 4.24 -69.63 32.95
CA CYS A 309 3.60 -70.81 33.56
C CYS A 309 2.35 -71.19 32.75
N ASP A 310 2.15 -72.48 32.41
CA ASP A 310 0.99 -72.95 31.64
C ASP A 310 0.02 -73.78 32.50
N CYS A 311 -0.49 -73.15 33.57
CA CYS A 311 -1.52 -73.73 34.45
C CYS A 311 -2.91 -73.21 34.09
N HIS A 312 -3.91 -74.09 34.06
CA HIS A 312 -5.27 -73.66 33.79
C HIS A 312 -5.86 -72.86 34.97
N GLN A 313 -6.02 -71.55 34.79
CA GLN A 313 -6.32 -70.58 35.87
C GLN A 313 -7.60 -70.86 36.67
N ASN A 314 -8.60 -71.52 36.06
CA ASN A 314 -9.86 -71.82 36.75
C ASN A 314 -9.85 -73.17 37.47
N GLY A 315 -9.11 -74.14 36.93
CA GLY A 315 -9.01 -75.49 37.47
C GLY A 315 -8.00 -75.57 38.61
N THR A 316 -7.06 -74.63 38.69
CA THR A 316 -5.93 -74.66 39.63
C THR A 316 -6.22 -73.86 40.91
N ARG A 317 -5.80 -74.35 42.09
CA ARG A 317 -5.84 -73.59 43.34
C ARG A 317 -4.62 -72.66 43.41
N GLY A 318 -4.81 -71.37 43.10
CA GLY A 318 -3.85 -70.30 43.40
C GLY A 318 -2.98 -69.79 42.25
N ASN A 319 -3.18 -70.25 41.01
CA ASN A 319 -2.61 -69.70 39.75
C ASN A 319 -1.10 -69.39 39.72
N VAL A 320 -0.31 -70.05 40.56
CA VAL A 320 1.15 -69.97 40.57
C VAL A 320 1.68 -71.39 40.46
N CYS A 321 2.55 -71.62 39.46
CA CYS A 321 3.27 -72.89 39.32
C CYS A 321 4.45 -72.93 40.31
N GLU A 322 4.75 -74.07 40.94
CA GLU A 322 5.85 -74.15 41.91
C GLU A 322 7.22 -73.92 41.24
N VAL A 323 8.06 -73.09 41.86
CA VAL A 323 9.35 -72.64 41.31
C VAL A 323 10.32 -73.82 41.24
N GLY A 324 10.54 -74.32 40.01
CA GLY A 324 11.53 -75.35 39.69
C GLY A 324 10.98 -76.54 38.89
N ALA A 325 9.68 -76.84 38.94
CA ALA A 325 9.13 -78.06 38.32
C ALA A 325 7.74 -77.94 37.63
N GLY A 326 7.00 -76.84 37.78
CA GLY A 326 5.86 -76.51 36.90
C GLY A 326 4.58 -77.37 37.03
N GLN A 327 4.30 -78.05 38.15
CA GLN A 327 3.05 -78.81 38.38
C GLN A 327 1.92 -77.93 38.98
N CYS A 328 0.68 -78.08 38.51
CA CYS A 328 -0.49 -77.27 38.92
C CYS A 328 -1.47 -78.06 39.85
N PRO A 329 -1.94 -77.51 40.99
CA PRO A 329 -2.89 -78.20 41.89
C PRO A 329 -4.39 -78.02 41.53
N CYS A 330 -5.14 -79.09 41.17
CA CYS A 330 -6.52 -79.00 40.59
C CYS A 330 -7.72 -79.00 41.58
N LYS A 331 -8.86 -78.42 41.19
CA LYS A 331 -10.18 -78.35 41.90
C LYS A 331 -11.11 -79.51 41.52
N ALA A 332 -12.12 -79.83 42.35
CA ALA A 332 -12.93 -81.07 42.27
C ALA A 332 -13.71 -81.33 40.95
N ASN A 333 -14.09 -80.29 40.20
CA ASN A 333 -14.82 -80.42 38.93
C ASN A 333 -13.88 -80.60 37.72
N TYR A 334 -12.55 -80.67 37.97
CA TYR A 334 -11.47 -80.61 36.98
C TYR A 334 -10.46 -81.74 37.17
N ALA A 335 -9.87 -82.21 36.08
CA ALA A 335 -8.87 -83.29 36.04
C ALA A 335 -7.73 -82.94 35.06
N GLY A 336 -6.55 -83.57 35.17
CA GLY A 336 -5.39 -83.39 34.26
C GLY A 336 -4.11 -82.83 34.92
N LYS A 337 -2.93 -82.97 34.27
CA LYS A 337 -1.61 -82.54 34.80
C LYS A 337 -1.51 -81.02 34.96
N ASN A 338 -2.19 -80.27 34.10
CA ASN A 338 -2.28 -78.82 34.13
C ASN A 338 -3.70 -78.34 34.51
N CYS A 339 -4.54 -79.24 35.03
CA CYS A 339 -5.95 -79.04 35.39
C CYS A 339 -6.85 -78.72 34.20
N ASP A 340 -6.67 -79.47 33.11
CA ASP A 340 -7.10 -79.18 31.75
C ASP A 340 -8.29 -80.00 31.17
N ALA A 341 -9.04 -80.76 31.97
CA ALA A 341 -10.22 -81.53 31.54
C ALA A 341 -11.39 -81.54 32.57
N CYS A 342 -12.63 -81.81 32.11
CA CYS A 342 -13.85 -81.92 32.95
C CYS A 342 -14.19 -83.35 33.38
N ASN A 343 -14.88 -83.47 34.52
CA ASN A 343 -15.38 -84.73 35.08
C ASN A 343 -16.77 -85.13 34.49
N GLU A 344 -17.19 -86.39 34.57
CA GLU A 344 -18.44 -86.89 33.94
C GLU A 344 -19.72 -86.20 34.45
N GLY A 345 -20.70 -85.94 33.55
CA GLY A 345 -21.94 -85.21 33.85
C GLY A 345 -21.82 -83.68 33.78
N TYR A 346 -20.62 -83.20 33.46
CA TYR A 346 -20.28 -81.81 33.28
C TYR A 346 -19.62 -81.62 31.91
N TYR A 347 -19.84 -80.45 31.32
CA TYR A 347 -19.36 -80.15 29.99
C TYR A 347 -18.69 -78.77 29.95
N LYS A 348 -18.00 -78.45 28.85
CA LYS A 348 -17.30 -77.17 28.63
C LYS A 348 -16.13 -76.94 29.57
N PHE A 349 -15.02 -77.63 29.29
CA PHE A 349 -13.73 -77.27 29.86
C PHE A 349 -13.37 -75.86 29.38
N PRO A 350 -13.09 -74.89 30.27
CA PRO A 350 -12.60 -75.06 31.64
C PRO A 350 -13.51 -74.52 32.75
N GLU A 351 -14.83 -74.61 32.59
CA GLU A 351 -15.79 -74.25 33.64
C GLU A 351 -16.50 -75.47 34.25
N CYS A 352 -16.52 -76.58 33.51
CA CYS A 352 -17.08 -77.88 33.90
C CYS A 352 -18.44 -77.73 34.59
N ILE A 353 -19.46 -77.51 33.75
CA ILE A 353 -20.82 -77.06 34.11
C ILE A 353 -21.82 -78.22 33.93
N PRO A 354 -22.81 -78.41 34.82
CA PRO A 354 -23.80 -79.49 34.67
C PRO A 354 -24.74 -79.23 33.47
N CYS A 355 -25.25 -80.31 32.86
CA CYS A 355 -26.03 -80.28 31.60
C CYS A 355 -27.42 -79.60 31.70
N ASP A 356 -28.26 -79.97 32.68
CA ASP A 356 -29.58 -79.38 32.99
C ASP A 356 -30.57 -79.18 31.81
N CYS A 357 -30.81 -80.22 31.00
CA CYS A 357 -31.76 -80.17 29.87
C CYS A 357 -33.24 -80.05 30.31
N ASN A 358 -34.05 -79.23 29.61
CA ASN A 358 -35.46 -78.96 29.95
C ASN A 358 -36.39 -80.03 29.37
N SER A 359 -37.21 -80.65 30.21
CA SER A 359 -38.10 -81.75 29.81
C SER A 359 -39.22 -81.39 28.84
N LEU A 360 -39.57 -80.10 28.68
CA LEU A 360 -40.62 -79.65 27.76
C LEU A 360 -40.13 -79.47 26.33
N GLY A 361 -38.86 -79.09 26.15
CA GLY A 361 -38.28 -78.77 24.84
C GLY A 361 -37.13 -79.67 24.41
N SER A 362 -36.61 -80.53 25.29
CA SER A 362 -35.51 -81.46 25.02
C SER A 362 -35.99 -82.91 24.89
N LEU A 363 -35.29 -83.69 24.06
CA LEU A 363 -35.55 -85.13 23.88
C LEU A 363 -34.99 -86.01 25.03
N GLY A 364 -34.12 -85.49 25.92
CA GLY A 364 -33.54 -86.21 27.07
C GLY A 364 -32.56 -85.38 27.94
N PRO A 365 -31.95 -85.96 29.00
CA PRO A 365 -31.09 -85.26 29.97
C PRO A 365 -29.58 -85.24 29.63
N SER A 366 -29.16 -85.95 28.58
CA SER A 366 -27.76 -86.00 28.14
C SER A 366 -27.42 -84.77 27.28
N CYS A 367 -26.22 -84.22 27.42
CA CYS A 367 -25.78 -83.06 26.65
C CYS A 367 -24.39 -83.25 26.05
N HIS A 368 -24.07 -82.52 24.99
CA HIS A 368 -22.80 -82.66 24.26
C HIS A 368 -21.59 -82.17 25.09
N ASN A 369 -20.48 -82.92 25.09
CA ASN A 369 -19.37 -82.81 26.06
C ASN A 369 -18.62 -81.45 26.05
N GLU A 370 -18.70 -80.69 24.97
CA GLU A 370 -18.05 -79.36 24.84
C GLU A 370 -19.04 -78.18 24.83
N THR A 371 -20.23 -78.38 24.28
CA THR A 371 -21.22 -77.31 24.03
C THR A 371 -22.39 -77.36 25.01
N GLY A 372 -22.64 -78.54 25.58
CA GLY A 372 -23.70 -78.88 26.53
C GLY A 372 -25.08 -78.64 25.98
N GLN A 373 -25.17 -78.65 24.66
CA GLN A 373 -26.40 -78.57 23.92
C GLN A 373 -27.18 -79.87 24.14
N CYS A 374 -28.43 -79.71 24.54
CA CYS A 374 -29.45 -80.73 24.62
C CYS A 374 -30.18 -80.80 23.28
N ASP A 375 -30.69 -81.96 22.90
CA ASP A 375 -31.39 -82.13 21.61
C ASP A 375 -32.81 -81.53 21.67
N CYS A 376 -33.05 -80.43 20.95
CA CYS A 376 -34.30 -79.65 21.02
C CYS A 376 -35.34 -80.02 19.95
N THR A 377 -36.64 -79.86 20.26
CA THR A 377 -37.75 -80.03 19.30
C THR A 377 -38.02 -78.77 18.47
N ASN A 378 -38.55 -78.92 17.24
CA ASN A 378 -38.85 -77.80 16.32
C ASN A 378 -39.69 -76.70 16.99
N SER A 379 -39.29 -75.43 16.79
CA SER A 379 -39.78 -74.19 17.43
C SER A 379 -39.14 -73.82 18.78
N TYR A 380 -38.35 -74.72 19.39
CA TYR A 380 -37.58 -74.45 20.60
C TYR A 380 -36.08 -74.59 20.34
N ALA A 381 -35.31 -73.74 21.00
CA ALA A 381 -33.88 -73.60 20.81
C ALA A 381 -33.17 -73.38 22.13
N GLY A 382 -31.84 -73.26 22.03
CA GLY A 382 -30.98 -73.00 23.17
C GLY A 382 -30.47 -74.25 23.84
N ARG A 383 -29.39 -74.06 24.59
CA ARG A 383 -28.61 -75.12 25.23
C ARG A 383 -29.46 -76.14 25.98
N THR A 384 -30.45 -75.69 26.75
CA THR A 384 -31.36 -76.55 27.52
C THR A 384 -32.74 -76.67 26.87
N CYS A 385 -32.93 -76.19 25.64
CA CYS A 385 -34.20 -76.19 24.91
C CYS A 385 -35.37 -75.47 25.61
N SER A 386 -35.07 -74.37 26.31
CA SER A 386 -36.01 -73.60 27.13
C SER A 386 -36.38 -72.23 26.56
N ARG A 387 -36.02 -71.95 25.30
CA ARG A 387 -36.32 -70.69 24.60
C ARG A 387 -36.85 -70.96 23.20
N CYS A 388 -37.44 -69.96 22.55
CA CYS A 388 -37.91 -70.07 21.16
C CYS A 388 -36.75 -69.96 20.15
N GLU A 389 -36.88 -70.65 19.03
CA GLU A 389 -35.94 -70.59 17.89
C GLU A 389 -35.87 -69.20 17.24
N ASP A 390 -34.80 -68.92 16.49
CA ASP A 390 -34.67 -67.68 15.72
C ASP A 390 -35.81 -67.53 14.71
N GLY A 391 -36.43 -66.33 14.69
CA GLY A 391 -37.71 -66.09 14.00
C GLY A 391 -38.98 -66.38 14.81
N TYR A 392 -38.88 -66.82 16.07
CA TYR A 392 -40.03 -67.07 16.96
C TYR A 392 -39.88 -66.36 18.33
N PHE A 393 -41.01 -65.92 18.92
CA PHE A 393 -41.07 -65.18 20.20
C PHE A 393 -42.21 -65.68 21.12
N GLY A 394 -42.10 -65.44 22.43
CA GLY A 394 -43.16 -65.74 23.41
C GLY A 394 -43.16 -67.18 23.96
N TYR A 395 -42.07 -67.62 24.61
CA TYR A 395 -42.02 -68.90 25.33
C TYR A 395 -43.09 -68.94 26.45
N PRO A 396 -43.82 -70.05 26.65
CA PRO A 396 -43.60 -71.38 26.08
C PRO A 396 -44.24 -71.63 24.70
N ASN A 397 -45.12 -70.79 24.17
CA ASN A 397 -45.90 -71.11 22.95
C ASN A 397 -45.29 -70.65 21.62
N CYS A 398 -44.13 -69.99 21.65
CA CYS A 398 -43.24 -69.64 20.52
C CYS A 398 -43.93 -69.38 19.16
N ALA A 399 -44.39 -68.14 18.93
CA ALA A 399 -45.05 -67.67 17.71
C ALA A 399 -44.09 -67.02 16.70
N PHE A 400 -44.35 -67.12 15.39
CA PHE A 400 -43.47 -66.62 14.32
C PHE A 400 -43.52 -65.10 14.14
N CYS A 401 -42.36 -64.47 13.92
CA CYS A 401 -42.20 -63.03 13.66
C CYS A 401 -42.18 -62.70 12.17
N SER A 402 -42.99 -61.72 11.72
CA SER A 402 -43.07 -61.32 10.31
C SER A 402 -42.12 -60.17 9.96
N CYS A 403 -40.81 -60.44 9.90
CA CYS A 403 -39.78 -59.43 9.57
C CYS A 403 -39.17 -59.62 8.18
N ASP A 404 -38.60 -58.57 7.57
CA ASP A 404 -37.85 -58.69 6.32
C ASP A 404 -36.39 -59.09 6.56
N ILE A 405 -36.03 -60.28 6.08
CA ILE A 405 -34.71 -60.89 6.28
C ILE A 405 -33.55 -60.06 5.70
N ALA A 406 -33.82 -59.21 4.69
CA ALA A 406 -32.80 -58.37 4.09
C ALA A 406 -32.27 -57.36 5.14
N GLY A 407 -33.19 -56.71 5.87
CA GLY A 407 -32.88 -55.68 6.84
C GLY A 407 -32.77 -56.14 8.29
N THR A 408 -33.11 -57.38 8.65
CA THR A 408 -33.00 -57.86 10.05
C THR A 408 -31.69 -58.54 10.40
N LYS A 409 -31.28 -58.40 11.67
CA LYS A 409 -30.17 -59.14 12.30
C LYS A 409 -30.49 -60.64 12.44
N ALA A 410 -29.48 -61.46 12.76
CA ALA A 410 -29.59 -62.92 12.79
C ALA A 410 -30.70 -63.49 13.71
N GLU A 411 -31.01 -62.82 14.83
CA GLU A 411 -32.08 -63.25 15.76
C GLU A 411 -33.50 -62.91 15.24
N ILE A 412 -33.59 -62.14 14.14
CA ILE A 412 -34.77 -61.68 13.38
C ILE A 412 -35.69 -60.73 14.18
N CYS A 413 -36.12 -61.13 15.38
CA CYS A 413 -37.04 -60.38 16.23
C CYS A 413 -36.71 -60.56 17.72
N ASP A 414 -37.13 -59.59 18.52
CA ASP A 414 -37.04 -59.66 19.98
C ASP A 414 -37.90 -60.80 20.54
N LYS A 415 -37.30 -61.63 21.40
CA LYS A 415 -37.90 -62.88 21.90
C LYS A 415 -39.08 -62.68 22.85
N SER A 416 -39.29 -61.46 23.36
CA SER A 416 -40.35 -61.13 24.31
C SER A 416 -41.49 -60.34 23.67
N SER A 417 -41.16 -59.42 22.77
CA SER A 417 -42.11 -58.47 22.17
C SER A 417 -42.48 -58.78 20.72
N GLY A 418 -41.68 -59.58 20.02
CA GLY A 418 -41.88 -59.90 18.60
C GLY A 418 -41.47 -58.78 17.63
N ALA A 419 -40.90 -57.68 18.14
CA ALA A 419 -40.45 -56.55 17.33
C ALA A 419 -39.20 -56.91 16.50
N CYS A 420 -39.16 -56.50 15.23
CA CYS A 420 -38.07 -56.83 14.32
C CYS A 420 -36.77 -56.08 14.68
N LEU A 421 -35.64 -56.79 14.64
CA LEU A 421 -34.33 -56.25 15.00
C LEU A 421 -33.57 -55.80 13.76
N CYS A 422 -33.64 -54.52 13.41
CA CYS A 422 -33.03 -54.00 12.17
C CYS A 422 -31.49 -53.93 12.25
N LYS A 423 -30.83 -54.22 11.12
CA LYS A 423 -29.40 -54.00 10.87
C LYS A 423 -29.11 -52.49 10.81
N GLU A 424 -27.87 -52.14 11.06
CA GLU A 424 -27.41 -50.76 10.88
C GLU A 424 -27.65 -50.30 9.43
N GLY A 425 -28.29 -49.15 9.25
CA GLY A 425 -28.72 -48.64 7.96
C GLY A 425 -30.14 -49.03 7.51
N TYR A 426 -30.86 -49.86 8.27
CA TYR A 426 -32.24 -50.29 7.99
C TYR A 426 -33.22 -49.84 9.09
N ALA A 427 -34.45 -49.54 8.72
CA ALA A 427 -35.50 -49.02 9.58
C ALA A 427 -36.90 -49.50 9.13
N GLY A 428 -37.92 -49.16 9.91
CA GLY A 428 -39.31 -49.62 9.73
C GLY A 428 -39.64 -50.79 10.66
N ASP A 429 -40.93 -50.96 10.97
CA ASP A 429 -41.41 -51.97 11.94
C ASP A 429 -41.09 -53.41 11.52
N ARG A 430 -40.83 -53.61 10.22
CA ARG A 430 -40.40 -54.88 9.62
C ARG A 430 -38.96 -54.85 9.07
N CYS A 431 -38.24 -53.74 9.27
CA CYS A 431 -36.89 -53.50 8.72
C CYS A 431 -36.83 -53.49 7.18
N ASP A 432 -37.90 -53.06 6.52
CA ASP A 432 -38.10 -53.03 5.07
C ASP A 432 -37.79 -51.67 4.42
N GLN A 433 -37.22 -50.74 5.19
CA GLN A 433 -36.86 -49.39 4.73
C GLN A 433 -35.40 -49.09 5.10
N CYS A 434 -34.79 -48.11 4.45
CA CYS A 434 -33.48 -47.62 4.87
C CYS A 434 -33.63 -46.63 6.03
N ALA A 435 -32.71 -46.68 6.99
CA ALA A 435 -32.64 -45.72 8.08
C ALA A 435 -32.31 -44.30 7.56
N PRO A 436 -32.72 -43.24 8.27
CA PRO A 436 -32.33 -41.87 7.92
C PRO A 436 -30.80 -41.74 7.76
N GLY A 437 -30.35 -41.23 6.61
CA GLY A 437 -28.92 -41.19 6.25
C GLY A 437 -28.45 -42.32 5.34
N PHE A 438 -29.35 -43.22 4.92
CA PHE A 438 -29.10 -44.30 3.97
C PHE A 438 -30.16 -44.31 2.84
N PHE A 439 -29.80 -44.80 1.65
CA PHE A 439 -30.70 -44.85 0.49
C PHE A 439 -30.50 -46.14 -0.33
N GLY A 440 -31.51 -46.52 -1.14
CA GLY A 440 -31.42 -47.66 -2.05
C GLY A 440 -31.68 -49.03 -1.42
N TYR A 441 -32.86 -49.24 -0.82
CA TYR A 441 -33.33 -50.56 -0.38
C TYR A 441 -33.33 -51.56 -1.56
N PRO A 442 -32.86 -52.81 -1.42
CA PRO A 442 -32.56 -53.53 -0.17
C PRO A 442 -31.11 -53.46 0.30
N ASN A 443 -30.24 -52.66 -0.32
CA ASN A 443 -28.81 -52.61 0.05
C ASN A 443 -28.45 -51.46 1.00
N CYS A 444 -29.34 -50.47 1.14
CA CYS A 444 -29.25 -49.31 2.03
C CYS A 444 -27.82 -48.77 2.20
N LEU A 445 -27.35 -48.04 1.18
CA LEU A 445 -26.02 -47.43 1.14
C LEU A 445 -26.01 -46.09 1.88
N PRO A 446 -24.90 -45.72 2.55
CA PRO A 446 -24.80 -44.44 3.26
C PRO A 446 -24.84 -43.26 2.28
N CYS A 447 -25.50 -42.17 2.67
CA CYS A 447 -25.63 -40.96 1.87
C CYS A 447 -24.30 -40.21 1.67
N ASN A 448 -23.38 -40.28 2.64
CA ASN A 448 -22.07 -39.57 2.65
C ASN A 448 -22.17 -38.08 2.30
N CYS A 449 -23.10 -37.35 2.91
CA CYS A 449 -23.25 -35.91 2.69
C CYS A 449 -22.11 -35.12 3.35
N SER A 450 -21.53 -34.15 2.64
CA SER A 450 -20.48 -33.27 3.19
C SER A 450 -20.99 -32.56 4.44
N GLN A 451 -20.27 -32.69 5.56
CA GLN A 451 -20.61 -32.04 6.82
C GLN A 451 -20.58 -30.50 6.72
N ARG A 452 -19.84 -29.96 5.74
CA ARG A 452 -19.71 -28.52 5.52
C ARG A 452 -20.60 -28.00 4.40
N GLY A 453 -20.76 -28.77 3.32
CA GLY A 453 -21.48 -28.35 2.12
C GLY A 453 -22.97 -28.72 2.09
N SER A 454 -23.44 -29.56 3.02
CA SER A 454 -24.82 -30.05 3.06
C SER A 454 -25.59 -29.50 4.26
N VAL A 455 -26.87 -29.19 4.07
CA VAL A 455 -27.78 -28.74 5.13
C VAL A 455 -28.09 -29.87 6.13
N SER A 456 -28.10 -31.12 5.65
CA SER A 456 -28.42 -32.30 6.44
C SER A 456 -27.64 -33.52 5.94
N GLN A 457 -27.45 -34.49 6.83
CA GLN A 457 -26.88 -35.80 6.53
C GLN A 457 -27.89 -36.79 5.93
N VAL A 458 -29.16 -36.40 5.84
CA VAL A 458 -30.22 -37.20 5.21
C VAL A 458 -30.34 -36.82 3.73
N CYS A 459 -30.15 -37.79 2.85
CA CYS A 459 -30.32 -37.63 1.40
C CYS A 459 -31.69 -38.10 0.91
N ASN A 460 -32.05 -37.72 -0.31
CA ASN A 460 -33.28 -38.20 -0.95
C ASN A 460 -33.17 -39.69 -1.36
N PRO A 461 -34.28 -40.34 -1.80
CA PRO A 461 -34.24 -41.76 -2.20
C PRO A 461 -33.27 -42.09 -3.35
N ALA A 462 -32.83 -41.08 -4.11
CA ALA A 462 -31.82 -41.21 -5.17
C ALA A 462 -30.37 -41.00 -4.68
N GLY A 463 -30.17 -40.79 -3.38
CA GLY A 463 -28.84 -40.61 -2.80
C GLY A 463 -28.24 -39.21 -2.97
N LYS A 464 -29.06 -38.18 -3.24
CA LYS A 464 -28.62 -36.79 -3.40
C LYS A 464 -28.86 -35.99 -2.12
N CYS A 465 -27.80 -35.36 -1.62
CA CYS A 465 -27.79 -34.54 -0.42
C CYS A 465 -28.36 -33.13 -0.66
N PRO A 466 -29.01 -32.52 0.35
CA PRO A 466 -29.47 -31.13 0.26
C PRO A 466 -28.29 -30.17 0.42
N CYS A 467 -27.75 -29.66 -0.69
CA CYS A 467 -26.60 -28.75 -0.66
C CYS A 467 -26.97 -27.32 -0.26
N ILE A 468 -26.07 -26.66 0.47
CA ILE A 468 -26.10 -25.22 0.74
C ILE A 468 -25.90 -24.47 -0.60
N PRO A 469 -26.51 -23.30 -0.85
CA PRO A 469 -26.48 -22.65 -2.17
C PRO A 469 -25.10 -22.47 -2.83
N SER A 470 -24.02 -22.32 -2.06
CA SER A 470 -22.64 -22.20 -2.57
C SER A 470 -21.96 -23.55 -2.90
N PHE A 471 -22.60 -24.68 -2.59
CA PHE A 471 -22.10 -26.04 -2.82
C PHE A 471 -23.00 -26.83 -3.78
N SER A 472 -22.39 -27.73 -4.55
CA SER A 472 -23.03 -28.56 -5.56
C SER A 472 -22.47 -30.00 -5.57
N GLY A 473 -23.06 -30.87 -6.38
CA GLY A 473 -22.72 -32.30 -6.44
C GLY A 473 -23.69 -33.18 -5.65
N ARG A 474 -23.52 -34.51 -5.76
CA ARG A 474 -24.39 -35.49 -5.09
C ARG A 474 -24.20 -35.51 -3.56
N THR A 475 -22.94 -35.36 -3.13
CA THR A 475 -22.50 -35.30 -1.72
C THR A 475 -22.21 -33.87 -1.25
N CYS A 476 -22.45 -32.85 -2.09
CA CYS A 476 -22.15 -31.44 -1.80
C CYS A 476 -20.66 -31.14 -1.53
N GLU A 477 -19.76 -31.86 -2.21
CA GLU A 477 -18.30 -31.70 -2.11
C GLU A 477 -17.70 -30.87 -3.25
N GLN A 478 -18.53 -30.21 -4.04
CA GLN A 478 -18.11 -29.31 -5.12
C GLN A 478 -18.69 -27.92 -4.85
N CYS A 479 -18.10 -26.86 -5.39
CA CYS A 479 -18.71 -25.53 -5.32
C CYS A 479 -19.78 -25.39 -6.40
N SER A 480 -20.81 -24.59 -6.13
CA SER A 480 -21.80 -24.21 -7.14
C SER A 480 -21.17 -23.34 -8.24
N PRO A 481 -21.74 -23.30 -9.46
CA PRO A 481 -21.30 -22.35 -10.48
C PRO A 481 -21.26 -20.91 -9.93
N GLY A 482 -20.19 -20.17 -10.24
CA GLY A 482 -19.94 -18.83 -9.68
C GLY A 482 -19.27 -18.80 -8.29
N TYR A 483 -18.87 -19.95 -7.75
CA TYR A 483 -18.10 -20.09 -6.51
C TYR A 483 -16.84 -20.95 -6.76
N HIS A 484 -15.76 -20.68 -6.03
CA HIS A 484 -14.49 -21.41 -6.13
C HIS A 484 -13.90 -21.71 -4.75
N LYS A 485 -12.86 -22.56 -4.71
CA LYS A 485 -12.07 -22.87 -3.50
C LYS A 485 -12.83 -23.73 -2.48
N TYR A 486 -13.17 -24.98 -2.84
CA TYR A 486 -13.67 -25.97 -1.87
C TYR A 486 -12.61 -26.21 -0.77
N PRO A 487 -12.97 -26.25 0.52
CA PRO A 487 -14.32 -26.32 1.08
C PRO A 487 -14.94 -24.99 1.51
N ASP A 488 -14.37 -23.84 1.17
CA ASP A 488 -14.91 -22.51 1.57
C ASP A 488 -15.92 -21.96 0.56
N CYS A 489 -15.83 -22.39 -0.71
CA CYS A 489 -16.75 -22.02 -1.80
C CYS A 489 -17.11 -20.54 -1.79
N ILE A 490 -16.11 -19.70 -2.06
CA ILE A 490 -16.21 -18.23 -2.07
C ILE A 490 -16.70 -17.76 -3.44
N ARG A 491 -17.57 -16.75 -3.44
CA ARG A 491 -18.12 -16.17 -4.66
C ARG A 491 -17.03 -15.53 -5.51
N CYS A 492 -17.08 -15.73 -6.84
CA CYS A 492 -16.21 -15.02 -7.76
C CYS A 492 -16.57 -13.52 -7.76
N ASN A 493 -15.58 -12.64 -7.61
CA ASN A 493 -15.77 -11.18 -7.66
C ASN A 493 -15.19 -10.59 -8.96
N CYS A 494 -15.53 -11.18 -10.11
CA CYS A 494 -15.08 -10.69 -11.41
C CYS A 494 -15.90 -9.48 -11.86
N ASP A 495 -15.26 -8.53 -12.54
CA ASP A 495 -15.94 -7.41 -13.18
C ASP A 495 -16.76 -7.90 -14.39
N PRO A 496 -18.10 -7.73 -14.38
CA PRO A 496 -18.96 -8.16 -15.47
C PRO A 496 -18.61 -7.52 -16.82
N ALA A 497 -17.99 -6.33 -16.83
CA ALA A 497 -17.60 -5.66 -18.05
C ALA A 497 -16.36 -6.29 -18.71
N GLY A 498 -15.48 -6.90 -17.90
CA GLY A 498 -14.20 -7.41 -18.34
C GLY A 498 -14.10 -8.91 -18.57
N VAL A 499 -15.08 -9.70 -18.13
CA VAL A 499 -15.12 -11.15 -18.36
C VAL A 499 -15.81 -11.52 -19.68
N LEU A 500 -15.48 -12.68 -20.23
CA LEU A 500 -16.15 -13.21 -21.42
C LEU A 500 -17.64 -13.48 -21.14
N ALA A 501 -18.51 -13.24 -22.13
CA ALA A 501 -19.95 -13.50 -21.99
C ALA A 501 -20.28 -15.00 -21.78
N THR A 502 -19.38 -15.89 -22.20
CA THR A 502 -19.47 -17.35 -22.02
C THR A 502 -18.92 -17.84 -20.68
N PHE A 503 -18.37 -16.95 -19.84
CA PHE A 503 -17.71 -17.32 -18.61
C PHE A 503 -18.73 -17.86 -17.58
N GLY A 504 -18.67 -19.18 -17.33
CA GLY A 504 -19.58 -19.90 -16.42
C GLY A 504 -19.20 -19.82 -14.93
N GLY A 505 -18.16 -19.07 -14.58
CA GLY A 505 -17.65 -18.90 -13.21
C GLY A 505 -16.26 -19.51 -12.98
N CYS A 506 -15.62 -19.10 -11.90
CA CYS A 506 -14.21 -19.35 -11.60
C CYS A 506 -13.86 -20.78 -11.12
N GLY A 507 -14.84 -21.70 -11.06
CA GLY A 507 -14.63 -23.09 -10.64
C GLY A 507 -13.93 -23.99 -11.66
N THR A 508 -13.74 -23.50 -12.90
CA THR A 508 -13.15 -24.27 -14.01
C THR A 508 -11.73 -23.82 -14.41
N LEU A 509 -11.16 -22.83 -13.72
CA LEU A 509 -9.87 -22.22 -14.06
C LEU A 509 -8.69 -22.94 -13.37
N THR A 510 -7.48 -22.72 -13.90
CA THR A 510 -6.23 -23.27 -13.36
C THR A 510 -5.80 -22.55 -12.07
N THR A 511 -5.00 -23.20 -11.23
CA THR A 511 -4.53 -22.64 -9.96
C THR A 511 -3.71 -21.35 -10.18
N GLY A 512 -4.27 -20.21 -9.79
CA GLY A 512 -3.64 -18.88 -9.92
C GLY A 512 -4.49 -17.86 -10.71
N GLU A 513 -5.46 -18.33 -11.50
CA GLU A 513 -6.36 -17.50 -12.30
C GLU A 513 -7.76 -17.46 -11.68
N LEU A 514 -8.32 -16.25 -11.47
CA LEU A 514 -9.63 -16.07 -10.84
C LEU A 514 -10.74 -15.80 -11.87
N CYS A 515 -10.44 -15.09 -12.95
CA CYS A 515 -11.42 -14.66 -13.95
C CYS A 515 -10.80 -14.79 -15.35
N GLU A 516 -11.58 -15.22 -16.34
CA GLU A 516 -11.15 -15.23 -17.74
C GLU A 516 -11.49 -13.89 -18.40
N CYS A 517 -10.47 -13.05 -18.59
CA CYS A 517 -10.64 -11.69 -19.09
C CYS A 517 -10.80 -11.64 -20.62
N LYS A 518 -11.58 -10.68 -21.10
CA LYS A 518 -11.63 -10.30 -22.51
C LYS A 518 -10.24 -9.90 -23.00
N GLN A 519 -9.99 -10.03 -24.30
CA GLN A 519 -8.64 -9.93 -24.89
C GLN A 519 -7.86 -8.66 -24.51
N ARG A 520 -8.52 -7.50 -24.41
CA ARG A 520 -7.91 -6.18 -24.12
C ARG A 520 -8.03 -5.78 -22.64
N VAL A 521 -8.38 -6.71 -21.76
CA VAL A 521 -8.61 -6.51 -20.33
C VAL A 521 -7.61 -7.34 -19.53
N THR A 522 -7.20 -6.84 -18.38
CA THR A 522 -6.24 -7.43 -17.45
C THR A 522 -6.68 -7.19 -16.00
N GLY A 523 -5.87 -7.67 -15.06
CA GLY A 523 -6.16 -7.64 -13.63
C GLY A 523 -6.82 -8.92 -13.15
N ARG A 524 -6.63 -9.27 -11.88
CA ARG A 524 -7.11 -10.52 -11.28
C ARG A 524 -8.62 -10.69 -11.36
N ILE A 525 -9.36 -9.58 -11.36
CA ILE A 525 -10.82 -9.55 -11.46
C ILE A 525 -11.31 -8.98 -12.81
N CYS A 526 -10.42 -8.80 -13.79
CA CYS A 526 -10.73 -8.22 -15.10
C CYS A 526 -11.32 -6.80 -15.06
N ASN A 527 -10.89 -5.95 -14.13
CA ASN A 527 -11.40 -4.59 -13.96
C ASN A 527 -10.55 -3.50 -14.65
N THR A 528 -9.43 -3.87 -15.30
CA THR A 528 -8.47 -2.89 -15.83
C THR A 528 -8.18 -3.17 -17.30
N CYS A 529 -8.10 -2.13 -18.13
CA CYS A 529 -7.67 -2.29 -19.52
C CYS A 529 -6.18 -2.63 -19.60
N LYS A 530 -5.79 -3.46 -20.57
CA LYS A 530 -4.36 -3.64 -20.92
C LYS A 530 -3.77 -2.32 -21.41
N ALA A 531 -2.45 -2.18 -21.31
CA ALA A 531 -1.73 -1.05 -21.91
C ALA A 531 -2.12 -0.89 -23.39
N LEU A 532 -2.17 0.36 -23.87
CA LEU A 532 -2.68 0.75 -25.21
C LEU A 532 -4.21 0.76 -25.36
N PHE A 533 -4.96 0.38 -24.33
CA PHE A 533 -6.43 0.35 -24.35
C PHE A 533 -7.06 1.09 -23.17
N TRP A 534 -8.30 1.56 -23.33
CA TRP A 534 -9.06 2.32 -22.33
C TRP A 534 -10.57 2.05 -22.46
N ASN A 535 -11.38 2.65 -21.57
CA ASN A 535 -12.86 2.57 -21.62
C ASN A 535 -13.41 1.14 -21.51
N LEU A 536 -13.24 0.51 -20.34
CA LEU A 536 -13.77 -0.83 -20.09
C LEU A 536 -15.30 -0.81 -20.14
N ARG A 537 -15.90 -1.54 -21.08
CA ARG A 537 -17.35 -1.63 -21.23
C ARG A 537 -17.84 -3.07 -21.43
N ALA A 538 -19.00 -3.36 -20.85
CA ALA A 538 -19.62 -4.69 -20.92
C ALA A 538 -20.09 -5.07 -22.33
N ASP A 539 -20.59 -4.10 -23.10
CA ASP A 539 -21.07 -4.27 -24.49
C ASP A 539 -19.94 -4.47 -25.50
N ASN A 540 -18.72 -4.06 -25.17
CA ASN A 540 -17.55 -4.25 -26.03
C ASN A 540 -17.07 -5.72 -25.94
N PRO A 541 -17.05 -6.51 -27.04
CA PRO A 541 -16.62 -7.90 -27.01
C PRO A 541 -15.14 -8.08 -26.65
N LEU A 542 -14.32 -7.05 -26.91
CA LEU A 542 -12.89 -7.04 -26.54
C LEU A 542 -12.65 -6.38 -25.17
N GLY A 543 -13.69 -5.78 -24.57
CA GLY A 543 -13.68 -5.11 -23.27
C GLY A 543 -13.28 -3.65 -23.35
N CYS A 544 -12.10 -3.37 -23.91
CA CYS A 544 -11.55 -2.01 -24.01
C CYS A 544 -11.33 -1.55 -25.46
N GLU A 545 -11.29 -0.24 -25.65
CA GLU A 545 -11.07 0.45 -26.93
C GLU A 545 -9.60 0.88 -27.08
N ASP A 546 -9.12 1.02 -28.31
CA ASP A 546 -7.76 1.52 -28.58
C ASP A 546 -7.59 2.98 -28.14
N CYS A 547 -6.44 3.29 -27.53
CA CYS A 547 -6.08 4.66 -27.15
C CYS A 547 -6.11 5.63 -28.34
N ASN A 548 -5.65 5.18 -29.52
CA ASN A 548 -5.56 5.98 -30.75
C ASN A 548 -4.78 7.30 -30.58
N CYS A 549 -3.64 7.24 -29.91
CA CYS A 549 -2.77 8.42 -29.71
C CYS A 549 -2.10 8.88 -31.02
N HIS A 550 -1.99 10.19 -31.19
CA HIS A 550 -1.34 10.84 -32.34
C HIS A 550 0.17 10.96 -32.10
N ILE A 551 0.95 10.09 -32.76
CA ILE A 551 2.40 9.88 -32.53
C ILE A 551 3.21 11.20 -32.50
N PRO A 552 3.02 12.17 -33.41
CA PRO A 552 3.79 13.42 -33.38
C PRO A 552 3.66 14.24 -32.09
N GLY A 553 2.54 14.11 -31.36
CA GLY A 553 2.25 14.91 -30.17
C GLY A 553 2.35 14.16 -28.85
N VAL A 554 2.62 12.85 -28.86
CA VAL A 554 2.85 12.08 -27.62
C VAL A 554 4.30 12.14 -27.17
N LEU A 555 4.49 12.07 -25.85
CA LEU A 555 5.79 12.01 -25.21
C LEU A 555 6.49 10.68 -25.54
N GLY A 556 7.73 10.76 -26.02
CA GLY A 556 8.55 9.59 -26.35
C GLY A 556 7.99 8.67 -27.44
N GLY A 557 7.00 9.11 -28.24
CA GLY A 557 6.37 8.26 -29.25
C GLY A 557 5.45 7.17 -28.68
N LEU A 558 5.12 7.23 -27.39
CA LEU A 558 4.33 6.21 -26.69
C LEU A 558 2.85 6.25 -27.07
N ARG A 559 2.29 5.08 -27.34
CA ARG A 559 0.86 4.90 -27.66
C ARG A 559 -0.01 4.56 -26.44
N VAL A 560 0.58 4.64 -25.25
CA VAL A 560 -0.09 4.38 -23.97
C VAL A 560 -0.97 5.58 -23.57
N CYS A 561 -2.13 5.29 -23.00
CA CYS A 561 -3.03 6.28 -22.44
C CYS A 561 -3.54 5.84 -21.08
N ASP A 562 -4.10 6.78 -20.33
CA ASP A 562 -4.79 6.49 -19.08
C ASP A 562 -5.98 5.53 -19.31
N SER A 563 -6.06 4.47 -18.52
CA SER A 563 -7.02 3.37 -18.73
C SER A 563 -8.49 3.79 -18.53
N GLY A 564 -8.74 4.83 -17.73
CA GLY A 564 -10.08 5.35 -17.45
C GLY A 564 -10.51 6.44 -18.44
N SER A 565 -9.71 7.51 -18.57
CA SER A 565 -10.04 8.68 -19.40
C SER A 565 -9.62 8.56 -20.87
N GLY A 566 -8.73 7.61 -21.19
CA GLY A 566 -8.17 7.45 -22.52
C GLY A 566 -7.22 8.56 -22.94
N LYS A 567 -6.79 9.42 -22.01
CA LYS A 567 -5.90 10.55 -22.27
C LYS A 567 -4.47 10.06 -22.48
N CYS A 568 -3.91 10.34 -23.65
CA CYS A 568 -2.54 10.02 -24.00
C CYS A 568 -1.55 10.98 -23.29
N HIS A 569 -0.32 10.51 -23.07
CA HIS A 569 0.74 11.33 -22.49
C HIS A 569 1.29 12.30 -23.54
N CYS A 570 0.79 13.53 -23.56
CA CYS A 570 1.15 14.52 -24.57
C CYS A 570 2.48 15.21 -24.27
N LYS A 571 3.19 15.62 -25.32
CA LYS A 571 4.33 16.53 -25.21
C LYS A 571 3.94 17.84 -24.51
N PRO A 572 4.86 18.53 -23.82
CA PRO A 572 4.54 19.67 -22.96
C PRO A 572 3.67 20.78 -23.59
N GLN A 573 3.82 21.09 -24.89
CA GLN A 573 3.04 22.14 -25.58
C GLN A 573 1.83 21.60 -26.38
N VAL A 574 1.45 20.35 -26.15
CA VAL A 574 0.37 19.65 -26.85
C VAL A 574 -0.75 19.30 -25.86
N THR A 575 -1.98 19.27 -26.35
CA THR A 575 -3.21 18.96 -25.62
C THR A 575 -4.12 18.09 -26.48
N SER A 576 -5.38 17.89 -26.06
CA SER A 576 -6.35 16.88 -26.55
C SER A 576 -6.11 15.48 -25.97
N ARG A 577 -7.17 14.66 -25.95
CA ARG A 577 -7.12 13.25 -25.52
C ARG A 577 -6.07 12.47 -26.33
N ARG A 578 -5.98 12.74 -27.64
CA ARG A 578 -5.10 12.04 -28.57
C ARG A 578 -3.74 12.73 -28.79
N CYS A 579 -3.51 13.92 -28.22
CA CYS A 579 -2.30 14.71 -28.46
C CYS A 579 -2.13 15.19 -29.92
N ASP A 580 -3.22 15.62 -30.54
CA ASP A 580 -3.27 16.11 -31.92
C ASP A 580 -3.42 17.65 -32.02
N LEU A 581 -3.57 18.35 -30.89
CA LEU A 581 -3.82 19.79 -30.85
C LEU A 581 -2.76 20.53 -30.03
N CYS A 582 -2.26 21.67 -30.52
CA CYS A 582 -1.37 22.54 -29.74
C CYS A 582 -2.14 23.24 -28.60
N LYS A 583 -1.49 23.45 -27.45
CA LYS A 583 -2.03 24.27 -26.35
C LYS A 583 -2.29 25.71 -26.81
N ASP A 584 -3.17 26.42 -26.11
CA ASP A 584 -3.38 27.84 -26.39
C ASP A 584 -2.10 28.63 -26.09
N GLY A 585 -1.66 29.46 -27.06
CA GLY A 585 -0.32 30.04 -27.03
C GLY A 585 0.75 29.29 -27.81
N SER A 586 0.43 28.14 -28.42
CA SER A 586 1.37 27.41 -29.28
C SER A 586 0.76 26.95 -30.61
N TYR A 587 1.63 26.69 -31.58
CA TYR A 587 1.26 26.31 -32.95
C TYR A 587 2.34 25.40 -33.58
N ARG A 588 2.04 24.88 -34.78
CA ARG A 588 2.94 24.03 -35.60
C ARG A 588 3.42 22.80 -34.82
N LEU A 589 2.53 21.82 -34.68
CA LEU A 589 2.86 20.50 -34.15
C LEU A 589 3.81 19.77 -35.11
N THR A 590 5.01 19.42 -34.65
CA THR A 590 5.97 18.61 -35.41
C THR A 590 6.46 17.42 -34.58
N GLU A 591 6.70 16.29 -35.26
CA GLU A 591 7.20 15.09 -34.61
C GLU A 591 8.63 15.27 -34.07
N ALA A 592 9.51 15.93 -34.85
CA ALA A 592 10.92 16.15 -34.48
C ALA A 592 11.11 17.06 -33.26
N ASN A 593 10.14 17.92 -32.93
CA ASN A 593 10.21 18.80 -31.77
C ASN A 593 9.84 18.04 -30.49
N LEU A 594 10.75 18.00 -29.52
CA LEU A 594 10.55 17.35 -28.22
C LEU A 594 9.35 17.94 -27.45
N PHE A 595 9.09 19.24 -27.59
CA PHE A 595 7.98 19.94 -26.95
C PHE A 595 6.67 19.88 -27.76
N GLY A 596 6.74 19.38 -29.01
CA GLY A 596 5.62 19.20 -29.92
C GLY A 596 5.28 20.45 -30.71
N CYS A 597 4.78 21.49 -30.03
CA CYS A 597 4.44 22.78 -30.64
C CYS A 597 5.42 23.88 -30.21
N ILE A 598 5.47 24.97 -30.96
CA ILE A 598 6.28 26.16 -30.66
C ILE A 598 5.38 27.33 -30.24
N ASP A 599 5.90 28.24 -29.43
CA ASP A 599 5.11 29.37 -28.93
C ASP A 599 4.70 30.34 -30.06
N CYS A 600 3.52 30.93 -29.93
CA CYS A 600 3.00 31.92 -30.86
C CYS A 600 3.85 33.19 -30.91
N ASP A 601 4.45 33.58 -29.77
CA ASP A 601 5.13 34.86 -29.55
C ASP A 601 4.23 36.06 -29.94
N CYS A 602 2.97 36.08 -29.51
CA CYS A 602 2.11 37.24 -29.78
C CYS A 602 2.56 38.46 -28.97
N ASP A 603 2.65 39.61 -29.61
CA ASP A 603 2.95 40.89 -28.97
C ASP A 603 1.83 41.25 -27.99
N ILE A 604 2.18 41.44 -26.72
CA ILE A 604 1.20 41.63 -25.64
C ILE A 604 0.42 42.96 -25.82
N GLY A 605 1.05 43.98 -26.41
CA GLY A 605 0.42 45.28 -26.65
C GLY A 605 -0.44 45.32 -27.91
N GLY A 606 -0.04 44.59 -28.96
CA GLY A 606 -0.65 44.65 -30.27
C GLY A 606 -1.63 43.51 -30.58
N SER A 607 -1.54 42.39 -29.87
CA SER A 607 -2.52 41.30 -29.93
C SER A 607 -3.63 41.47 -28.89
N SER A 608 -4.77 40.82 -29.13
CA SER A 608 -5.87 40.76 -28.15
C SER A 608 -5.58 39.76 -27.03
N ASN A 609 -4.92 38.66 -27.35
CA ASN A 609 -4.46 37.60 -26.45
C ASN A 609 -3.29 36.84 -27.11
N ASN A 610 -2.66 35.92 -26.38
CA ASN A 610 -1.59 35.06 -26.92
C ASN A 610 -2.13 33.88 -27.75
N ILE A 611 -3.42 33.82 -28.08
CA ILE A 611 -3.98 32.70 -28.84
C ILE A 611 -3.78 32.98 -30.33
N CYS A 612 -2.99 32.13 -30.97
CA CYS A 612 -2.76 32.19 -32.41
C CYS A 612 -3.36 30.99 -33.15
N ASP A 613 -3.44 31.12 -34.47
CA ASP A 613 -3.78 30.00 -35.35
C ASP A 613 -2.82 28.81 -35.14
N LYS A 614 -3.37 27.60 -34.97
CA LYS A 614 -2.63 26.41 -34.56
C LYS A 614 -1.66 25.87 -35.63
N VAL A 615 -1.79 26.31 -36.89
CA VAL A 615 -0.98 25.84 -38.02
C VAL A 615 0.01 26.92 -38.48
N GLU A 616 -0.47 28.15 -38.69
CA GLU A 616 0.31 29.27 -39.21
C GLU A 616 0.97 30.11 -38.11
N GLY A 617 0.43 30.07 -36.88
CA GLY A 617 0.92 30.86 -35.76
C GLY A 617 0.53 32.34 -35.81
N ARG A 618 -0.53 32.68 -36.54
CA ARG A 618 -1.00 34.07 -36.71
C ARG A 618 -1.84 34.51 -35.51
N CYS A 619 -1.40 35.55 -34.82
CA CYS A 619 -2.07 36.12 -33.66
C CYS A 619 -3.26 36.99 -34.05
N VAL A 620 -4.24 37.12 -33.14
CA VAL A 620 -5.41 37.99 -33.34
C VAL A 620 -5.03 39.43 -32.99
N CYS A 621 -4.72 40.22 -34.02
CA CYS A 621 -4.26 41.60 -33.87
C CYS A 621 -5.39 42.57 -33.51
N ARG A 622 -5.07 43.54 -32.67
CA ARG A 622 -5.94 44.70 -32.39
C ARG A 622 -6.10 45.56 -33.64
N PRO A 623 -7.16 46.39 -33.73
CA PRO A 623 -7.36 47.26 -34.88
C PRO A 623 -6.11 48.11 -35.18
N ARG A 624 -5.77 48.22 -36.46
CA ARG A 624 -4.64 49.03 -36.96
C ARG A 624 -3.24 48.48 -36.62
N ILE A 625 -3.16 47.23 -36.18
CA ILE A 625 -1.92 46.49 -35.96
C ILE A 625 -1.90 45.26 -36.87
N SER A 626 -0.70 44.86 -37.30
CA SER A 626 -0.42 43.81 -38.28
C SER A 626 0.86 43.06 -37.97
N GLY A 627 1.22 42.08 -38.81
CA GLY A 627 2.32 41.15 -38.54
C GLY A 627 1.80 39.85 -37.93
N ARG A 628 2.60 38.78 -38.02
CA ARG A 628 2.21 37.47 -37.47
C ARG A 628 2.06 37.54 -35.95
N LYS A 629 2.96 38.28 -35.30
CA LYS A 629 2.99 38.53 -33.86
C LYS A 629 2.15 39.73 -33.44
N CYS A 630 1.57 40.49 -34.37
CA CYS A 630 0.91 41.78 -34.09
C CYS A 630 1.86 42.85 -33.52
N ASP A 631 3.10 42.86 -34.02
CA ASP A 631 4.19 43.74 -33.60
C ASP A 631 4.35 44.98 -34.49
N LYS A 632 3.61 45.08 -35.60
CA LYS A 632 3.79 46.13 -36.61
C LYS A 632 2.52 46.96 -36.77
N PRO A 633 2.55 48.28 -36.53
CA PRO A 633 1.40 49.11 -36.85
C PRO A 633 1.16 49.09 -38.36
N LEU A 634 -0.09 49.25 -38.80
CA LEU A 634 -0.38 49.43 -40.22
C LEU A 634 0.35 50.66 -40.76
N THR A 635 0.60 50.68 -42.06
CA THR A 635 1.14 51.87 -42.75
C THR A 635 0.33 53.11 -42.34
N THR A 636 1.03 54.21 -42.04
CA THR A 636 0.51 55.50 -41.51
C THR A 636 0.01 55.51 -40.05
N HIS A 637 0.20 54.42 -39.30
CA HIS A 637 -0.09 54.36 -37.86
C HIS A 637 1.20 54.23 -37.03
N TYR A 638 1.16 54.66 -35.77
CA TYR A 638 2.27 54.55 -34.82
C TYR A 638 1.78 54.01 -33.48
N HIS A 639 2.67 53.41 -32.69
CA HIS A 639 2.36 53.04 -31.31
C HIS A 639 2.24 54.32 -30.47
N PRO A 640 1.13 54.52 -29.73
CA PRO A 640 1.07 55.61 -28.76
C PRO A 640 2.17 55.37 -27.71
N THR A 641 3.06 56.34 -27.54
CA THR A 641 4.04 56.33 -26.46
C THR A 641 3.34 56.68 -25.13
N LEU A 642 4.05 56.74 -24.01
CA LEU A 642 3.46 57.28 -22.76
C LEU A 642 3.32 58.82 -22.76
N HIS A 643 3.60 59.46 -23.89
CA HIS A 643 3.65 60.92 -24.00
C HIS A 643 2.30 61.60 -23.71
N GLN A 644 1.15 60.96 -23.94
CA GLN A 644 -0.15 61.56 -23.56
C GLN A 644 -0.36 61.68 -22.04
N TYR A 645 0.45 61.00 -21.23
CA TYR A 645 0.42 61.07 -19.77
C TYR A 645 1.53 61.94 -19.20
N GLN A 646 2.38 62.51 -20.05
CA GLN A 646 3.45 63.44 -19.70
C GLN A 646 2.90 64.87 -19.70
N TYR A 647 3.11 65.58 -18.60
CA TYR A 647 2.71 66.96 -18.42
C TYR A 647 3.95 67.78 -18.04
N GLU A 648 4.32 68.69 -18.93
CA GLU A 648 5.44 69.62 -18.78
C GLU A 648 5.13 70.62 -17.66
N VAL A 649 5.98 70.72 -16.64
CA VAL A 649 5.71 71.55 -15.45
C VAL A 649 5.82 73.04 -15.77
N GLU A 650 6.63 73.39 -16.77
CA GLU A 650 6.81 74.77 -17.23
C GLU A 650 5.58 75.35 -17.95
N ASP A 651 4.66 74.50 -18.43
CA ASP A 651 3.40 74.94 -19.04
C ASP A 651 2.31 75.29 -17.99
N GLY A 652 2.64 75.17 -16.70
CA GLY A 652 1.74 75.48 -15.58
C GLY A 652 1.62 76.95 -15.24
N TYR A 653 0.99 77.21 -14.09
CA TYR A 653 0.78 78.55 -13.57
C TYR A 653 0.95 78.62 -12.05
N THR A 654 1.19 79.81 -11.52
CA THR A 654 1.27 80.07 -10.07
C THR A 654 -0.13 80.28 -9.47
N GLU A 655 -0.29 80.34 -8.14
CA GLU A 655 -1.58 80.68 -7.48
C GLU A 655 -2.23 81.97 -8.04
N GLN A 656 -1.43 82.91 -8.54
CA GLN A 656 -1.88 84.18 -9.12
C GLN A 656 -2.23 84.10 -10.62
N ARG A 657 -2.24 82.88 -11.19
CA ARG A 657 -2.39 82.59 -12.63
C ARG A 657 -1.33 83.26 -13.51
N SER A 658 -0.14 83.51 -12.98
CA SER A 658 1.01 83.93 -13.79
C SER A 658 1.70 82.70 -14.41
N PRO A 659 2.32 82.82 -15.60
CA PRO A 659 3.14 81.77 -16.17
C PRO A 659 4.28 81.34 -15.24
N VAL A 660 4.64 80.05 -15.30
CA VAL A 660 5.76 79.46 -14.54
C VAL A 660 7.09 80.00 -15.03
N ARG A 661 8.00 80.27 -14.08
CA ARG A 661 9.41 80.53 -14.35
C ARG A 661 10.12 79.23 -14.64
N PHE A 662 10.69 79.13 -15.84
CA PHE A 662 11.44 77.97 -16.29
C PHE A 662 12.84 78.35 -16.77
N GLY A 663 13.76 77.38 -16.68
CA GLY A 663 15.12 77.45 -17.21
C GLY A 663 15.30 76.49 -18.38
N TYR A 664 16.34 76.70 -19.19
CA TYR A 664 16.61 75.91 -20.40
C TYR A 664 18.12 75.64 -20.57
N ASP A 665 18.86 75.63 -19.46
CA ASP A 665 20.30 75.40 -19.48
C ASP A 665 20.63 73.90 -19.40
N GLU A 666 21.15 73.36 -20.52
CA GLU A 666 21.62 71.97 -20.68
C GLU A 666 22.74 71.57 -19.69
N SER A 667 23.50 72.54 -19.15
CA SER A 667 24.54 72.26 -18.16
C SER A 667 23.97 71.98 -16.76
N LEU A 668 22.79 72.51 -16.46
CA LEU A 668 22.09 72.35 -15.19
C LEU A 668 21.09 71.19 -15.23
N PHE A 669 20.45 70.99 -16.39
CA PHE A 669 19.50 69.90 -16.61
C PHE A 669 19.71 69.31 -18.01
N PRO A 670 20.62 68.34 -18.19
CA PRO A 670 20.92 67.79 -19.51
C PRO A 670 19.73 67.01 -20.09
N GLY A 671 19.34 67.36 -21.32
CA GLY A 671 18.25 66.75 -22.07
C GLY A 671 16.88 66.96 -21.42
N TYR A 672 16.56 68.19 -20.99
CA TYR A 672 15.20 68.59 -20.58
C TYR A 672 14.21 68.46 -21.76
N SER A 673 12.92 68.27 -21.48
CA SER A 673 11.90 68.14 -22.54
C SER A 673 11.35 69.50 -23.00
N TRP A 674 10.74 69.50 -24.19
CA TRP A 674 9.96 70.61 -24.71
C TRP A 674 10.65 72.00 -24.66
N LYS A 675 10.25 72.90 -23.75
CA LYS A 675 10.75 74.28 -23.67
C LYS A 675 11.86 74.46 -22.62
N GLY A 676 11.89 73.64 -21.59
CA GLY A 676 12.73 73.85 -20.41
C GLY A 676 12.25 73.07 -19.19
N TYR A 677 12.71 73.46 -18.00
CA TYR A 677 12.30 72.90 -16.72
C TYR A 677 11.83 73.99 -15.76
N ALA A 678 10.80 73.72 -14.96
CA ALA A 678 10.31 74.61 -13.92
C ALA A 678 11.36 74.79 -12.80
N VAL A 679 11.60 76.05 -12.43
CA VAL A 679 12.57 76.42 -11.38
C VAL A 679 11.82 76.73 -10.09
N PHE A 680 11.89 75.82 -9.13
CA PHE A 680 11.35 76.06 -7.79
C PHE A 680 12.33 76.86 -6.94
N SER A 681 11.83 77.85 -6.22
CA SER A 681 12.64 78.73 -5.37
C SER A 681 11.74 79.46 -4.37
N VAL A 682 12.32 80.31 -3.53
CA VAL A 682 11.53 81.20 -2.65
C VAL A 682 10.56 82.12 -3.40
N LEU A 683 10.78 82.38 -4.70
CA LEU A 683 9.91 83.20 -5.55
C LEU A 683 8.80 82.40 -6.22
N GLN A 684 9.03 81.10 -6.46
CA GLN A 684 8.08 80.17 -7.07
C GLN A 684 8.09 78.88 -6.26
N LYS A 685 7.29 78.86 -5.19
CA LYS A 685 7.23 77.74 -4.24
C LYS A 685 6.22 76.67 -4.65
N GLU A 686 5.28 77.02 -5.54
CA GLU A 686 4.16 76.18 -5.94
C GLU A 686 3.84 76.41 -7.41
N VAL A 687 3.61 75.31 -8.11
CA VAL A 687 3.19 75.29 -9.52
C VAL A 687 1.93 74.45 -9.63
N LEU A 688 0.91 75.01 -10.28
CA LEU A 688 -0.38 74.39 -10.54
C LEU A 688 -0.45 74.03 -12.03
N GLN A 689 -0.81 72.79 -12.32
CA GLN A 689 -1.02 72.29 -13.68
C GLN A 689 -2.41 71.69 -13.79
N ASP A 690 -3.21 72.19 -14.72
CA ASP A 690 -4.49 71.58 -15.06
C ASP A 690 -4.27 70.35 -15.95
N ILE A 691 -4.88 69.24 -15.57
CA ILE A 691 -4.85 67.96 -16.29
C ILE A 691 -6.27 67.48 -16.58
N GLN A 692 -6.40 66.73 -17.67
CA GLN A 692 -7.64 66.07 -18.05
C GLN A 692 -7.47 64.56 -17.87
N VAL A 693 -8.26 63.97 -16.98
CA VAL A 693 -8.25 62.53 -16.73
C VAL A 693 -9.43 61.89 -17.44
N GLU A 694 -9.15 60.99 -18.40
CA GLU A 694 -10.18 60.36 -19.23
C GLU A 694 -10.89 59.19 -18.56
N ASN A 695 -10.18 58.40 -17.74
CA ASN A 695 -10.69 57.18 -17.14
C ASN A 695 -10.46 57.18 -15.62
N PRO A 696 -11.45 56.76 -14.82
CA PRO A 696 -11.25 56.59 -13.39
C PRO A 696 -10.32 55.40 -13.12
N SER A 697 -9.29 55.59 -12.29
CA SER A 697 -8.29 54.55 -11.98
C SER A 697 -7.40 54.96 -10.80
N LEU A 698 -6.44 54.08 -10.46
CA LEU A 698 -5.33 54.39 -9.57
C LEU A 698 -4.14 54.92 -10.38
N TYR A 699 -3.65 56.10 -10.04
CA TYR A 699 -2.58 56.77 -10.77
C TYR A 699 -1.33 56.96 -9.91
N ARG A 700 -0.14 56.69 -10.47
CA ARG A 700 1.14 57.09 -9.85
C ARG A 700 1.67 58.34 -10.52
N VAL A 701 2.15 59.28 -9.73
CA VAL A 701 2.83 60.47 -10.24
C VAL A 701 4.33 60.22 -10.18
N ILE A 702 5.02 60.37 -11.31
CA ILE A 702 6.48 60.28 -11.42
C ILE A 702 7.00 61.64 -11.83
N LEU A 703 7.93 62.20 -11.07
CA LEU A 703 8.58 63.48 -11.36
C LEU A 703 9.96 63.23 -11.96
N ARG A 704 10.30 63.94 -13.04
CA ARG A 704 11.67 64.06 -13.51
C ARG A 704 12.28 65.36 -12.99
N TYR A 705 13.32 65.25 -12.17
CA TYR A 705 13.86 66.39 -11.41
C TYR A 705 15.38 66.37 -11.33
N VAL A 706 15.95 67.54 -10.97
CA VAL A 706 17.33 67.72 -10.54
C VAL A 706 17.29 68.47 -9.22
N ASN A 707 17.89 67.88 -8.18
CA ASN A 707 18.10 68.54 -6.90
C ASN A 707 19.59 68.93 -6.78
N PRO A 708 19.96 70.19 -7.06
CA PRO A 708 21.35 70.66 -6.97
C PRO A 708 21.87 70.83 -5.53
N SER A 709 21.02 70.63 -4.51
CA SER A 709 21.42 70.69 -3.09
C SER A 709 22.19 69.44 -2.67
N ASP A 710 23.01 69.55 -1.62
CA ASP A 710 23.72 68.41 -1.02
C ASP A 710 22.82 67.58 -0.07
N GLU A 711 21.58 68.01 0.18
CA GLU A 711 20.61 67.33 1.04
C GLU A 711 19.31 66.97 0.30
N PRO A 712 18.66 65.84 0.66
CA PRO A 712 17.37 65.47 0.07
C PRO A 712 16.29 66.48 0.44
N LYS A 713 15.47 66.86 -0.54
CA LYS A 713 14.39 67.83 -0.38
C LYS A 713 13.02 67.16 -0.49
N LEU A 714 12.04 67.67 0.24
CA LEU A 714 10.67 67.18 0.16
C LEU A 714 9.86 68.09 -0.77
N ALA A 715 9.11 67.49 -1.69
CA ALA A 715 8.10 68.15 -2.49
C ALA A 715 6.73 67.60 -2.12
N GLU A 716 5.80 68.48 -1.82
CA GLU A 716 4.39 68.15 -1.64
C GLU A 716 3.72 68.12 -3.02
N VAL A 717 3.07 67.01 -3.34
CA VAL A 717 2.29 66.86 -4.56
C VAL A 717 0.84 66.65 -4.15
N LYS A 718 -0.04 67.50 -4.67
CA LYS A 718 -1.47 67.51 -4.32
C LYS A 718 -2.31 67.41 -5.58
N LEU A 719 -3.27 66.48 -5.58
CA LEU A 719 -4.29 66.35 -6.63
C LEU A 719 -5.60 66.96 -6.13
N ILE A 720 -6.09 67.95 -6.88
CA ILE A 720 -7.28 68.75 -6.55
C ILE A 720 -8.37 68.45 -7.60
N PRO A 721 -9.51 67.87 -7.20
CA PRO A 721 -10.63 67.68 -8.12
C PRO A 721 -11.38 68.99 -8.38
N ASP A 722 -11.87 69.17 -9.61
CA ASP A 722 -12.83 70.24 -9.95
C ASP A 722 -14.26 69.90 -9.45
N SER A 723 -14.53 68.62 -9.21
CA SER A 723 -15.82 68.11 -8.73
C SER A 723 -15.88 68.07 -7.18
N PRO A 724 -16.94 68.61 -6.55
CA PRO A 724 -17.09 68.62 -5.10
C PRO A 724 -17.48 67.25 -4.50
N ARG A 725 -17.65 66.21 -5.33
CA ARG A 725 -17.91 64.83 -4.88
C ARG A 725 -16.63 64.06 -4.56
N ASP A 726 -15.50 64.55 -5.03
CA ASP A 726 -14.20 63.90 -4.92
C ASP A 726 -13.35 64.59 -3.86
N THR A 727 -12.48 63.85 -3.17
CA THR A 727 -11.61 64.37 -2.11
C THR A 727 -10.22 64.71 -2.63
N GLU A 728 -9.67 65.84 -2.17
CA GLU A 728 -8.26 66.18 -2.39
C GLU A 728 -7.33 65.15 -1.75
N GLN A 729 -6.21 64.88 -2.43
CA GLN A 729 -5.21 63.92 -1.99
C GLN A 729 -3.83 64.57 -2.00
N ILE A 730 -3.07 64.35 -0.93
CA ILE A 730 -1.77 64.99 -0.70
C ILE A 730 -0.77 63.89 -0.36
N PHE A 731 0.31 63.81 -1.15
CA PHE A 731 1.43 62.93 -0.88
C PHE A 731 2.76 63.67 -1.04
N MET A 732 3.83 63.07 -0.52
CA MET A 732 5.17 63.63 -0.52
C MET A 732 6.09 62.90 -1.50
N ALA A 733 7.00 63.63 -2.14
CA ALA A 733 8.10 63.09 -2.92
C ALA A 733 9.44 63.50 -2.31
N ARG A 734 10.28 62.51 -2.01
CA ARG A 734 11.63 62.72 -1.49
C ARG A 734 12.63 62.82 -2.65
N LEU A 735 13.13 64.03 -2.87
CA LEU A 735 14.01 64.43 -3.97
C LEU A 735 15.47 64.32 -3.54
N GLU A 736 16.13 63.22 -3.90
CA GLU A 736 17.52 62.95 -3.56
C GLU A 736 18.50 63.89 -4.31
N PRO A 737 19.62 64.31 -3.67
CA PRO A 737 20.67 65.12 -4.30
C PRO A 737 21.21 64.53 -5.60
N GLY A 738 21.38 65.37 -6.62
CA GLY A 738 21.99 64.94 -7.87
C GLY A 738 22.10 66.05 -8.91
N LYS A 739 23.24 66.10 -9.62
CA LYS A 739 23.48 67.02 -10.76
C LYS A 739 23.00 66.46 -12.11
N LYS A 740 22.49 65.23 -12.13
CA LYS A 740 21.92 64.59 -13.32
C LYS A 740 20.41 64.41 -13.10
N PRO A 741 19.59 64.46 -14.16
CA PRO A 741 18.16 64.23 -14.06
C PRO A 741 17.88 62.87 -13.45
N ASN A 742 17.00 62.85 -12.46
CA ASN A 742 16.57 61.66 -11.75
C ASN A 742 15.04 61.56 -11.76
N PHE A 743 14.53 60.35 -11.50
CA PHE A 743 13.10 60.09 -11.39
C PHE A 743 12.73 59.77 -9.95
N VAL A 744 11.61 60.31 -9.48
CA VAL A 744 11.02 59.94 -8.20
C VAL A 744 9.55 59.63 -8.40
N THR A 745 9.07 58.58 -7.74
CA THR A 745 7.63 58.32 -7.64
C THR A 745 7.13 58.96 -6.36
N VAL A 746 5.98 59.64 -6.42
CA VAL A 746 5.35 60.24 -5.24
C VAL A 746 4.93 59.14 -4.25
N SER A 747 5.22 59.36 -2.97
CA SER A 747 5.28 58.32 -1.94
C SER A 747 4.50 58.66 -0.69
N GLY A 748 3.18 58.48 -0.69
CA GLY A 748 2.33 58.51 0.51
C GLY A 748 2.48 59.76 1.39
N PRO A 749 1.96 59.74 2.63
CA PRO A 749 2.06 60.90 3.53
C PRO A 749 3.46 61.13 4.12
N VAL A 750 4.31 60.09 4.14
CA VAL A 750 5.61 60.08 4.85
C VAL A 750 6.82 60.15 3.88
N GLY A 751 6.62 59.96 2.58
CA GLY A 751 7.67 60.09 1.56
C GLY A 751 8.46 58.81 1.25
N ASP A 752 8.17 57.68 1.92
CA ASP A 752 9.01 56.47 1.85
C ASP A 752 8.48 55.36 0.92
N LEU A 753 7.16 55.23 0.75
CA LEU A 753 6.52 54.16 -0.03
C LEU A 753 5.69 54.72 -1.20
N PRO A 754 5.99 54.36 -2.46
CA PRO A 754 5.20 54.77 -3.63
C PRO A 754 3.72 54.43 -3.43
N SER A 755 2.88 55.45 -3.44
CA SER A 755 1.43 55.31 -3.17
C SER A 755 0.64 55.87 -4.34
N PRO A 756 -0.35 55.14 -4.87
CA PRO A 756 -1.19 55.65 -5.95
C PRO A 756 -2.22 56.65 -5.44
N TYR A 757 -2.53 57.64 -6.28
CA TYR A 757 -3.69 58.51 -6.14
C TYR A 757 -4.94 57.78 -6.66
N VAL A 758 -6.06 57.95 -5.95
CA VAL A 758 -7.36 57.40 -6.31
C VAL A 758 -8.15 58.45 -7.10
N ILE A 759 -8.37 58.25 -8.39
CA ILE A 759 -9.18 59.16 -9.22
C ILE A 759 -10.46 58.43 -9.60
N ASP A 760 -11.54 58.66 -8.84
CA ASP A 760 -12.81 57.93 -8.97
C ASP A 760 -13.70 58.47 -10.09
N ASN A 761 -13.52 59.73 -10.50
CA ASN A 761 -14.32 60.36 -11.53
C ASN A 761 -13.43 60.96 -12.65
N PRO A 762 -13.71 60.64 -13.93
CA PRO A 762 -13.04 61.29 -15.05
C PRO A 762 -13.47 62.75 -15.15
N GLY A 763 -12.54 63.63 -15.52
CA GLY A 763 -12.78 65.07 -15.52
C GLY A 763 -11.51 65.90 -15.43
N ARG A 764 -11.69 67.19 -15.10
CA ARG A 764 -10.58 68.12 -14.84
C ARG A 764 -10.07 67.96 -13.42
N TRP A 765 -8.76 67.90 -13.32
CA TRP A 765 -8.04 67.86 -12.05
C TRP A 765 -6.90 68.86 -12.13
N THR A 766 -6.51 69.43 -11.00
CA THR A 766 -5.33 70.30 -10.92
C THR A 766 -4.28 69.61 -10.06
N VAL A 767 -3.08 69.45 -10.60
CA VAL A 767 -1.92 68.96 -9.85
C VAL A 767 -1.16 70.16 -9.32
N SER A 768 -1.01 70.25 -8.01
CA SER A 768 -0.11 71.18 -7.34
C SER A 768 1.19 70.46 -7.00
N ILE A 769 2.32 71.04 -7.39
CA ILE A 769 3.65 70.63 -6.94
C ILE A 769 4.21 71.80 -6.13
N LYS A 770 4.54 71.56 -4.86
CA LYS A 770 4.99 72.57 -3.92
C LYS A 770 6.30 72.17 -3.27
N THR A 771 7.31 73.02 -3.42
CA THR A 771 8.59 72.91 -2.73
C THR A 771 9.21 74.30 -2.52
N SER A 772 9.72 74.56 -1.32
CA SER A 772 10.23 75.89 -0.92
C SER A 772 11.70 76.11 -1.26
N GLU A 773 12.34 75.18 -1.97
CA GLU A 773 13.79 75.11 -2.13
C GLU A 773 14.24 75.01 -3.60
N ASN A 774 15.53 75.22 -3.86
CA ASN A 774 16.08 75.31 -5.22
C ASN A 774 16.12 73.92 -5.89
N VAL A 775 15.03 73.55 -6.56
CA VAL A 775 14.83 72.27 -7.25
C VAL A 775 14.34 72.56 -8.66
N PHE A 776 14.81 71.75 -9.62
CA PHE A 776 14.38 71.84 -11.01
C PHE A 776 13.51 70.64 -11.35
N VAL A 777 12.32 70.86 -11.91
CA VAL A 777 11.40 69.79 -12.35
C VAL A 777 11.04 70.03 -13.80
N ASP A 778 11.23 69.01 -14.63
CA ASP A 778 11.01 69.07 -16.07
C ASP A 778 9.53 68.78 -16.38
N TYR A 779 9.14 67.51 -16.27
CA TYR A 779 7.75 67.06 -16.36
C TYR A 779 7.37 66.14 -15.23
N PHE A 780 6.06 65.92 -15.08
CA PHE A 780 5.52 64.78 -14.35
C PHE A 780 4.73 63.86 -15.28
N VAL A 781 4.72 62.57 -14.94
CA VAL A 781 3.92 61.55 -15.65
C VAL A 781 2.83 61.05 -14.72
N LEU A 782 1.59 61.09 -15.18
CA LEU A 782 0.43 60.52 -14.50
C LEU A 782 0.19 59.09 -15.01
N LEU A 783 0.86 58.11 -14.40
CA LEU A 783 0.88 56.74 -14.89
C LEU A 783 -0.33 55.93 -14.35
N PRO A 784 -1.25 55.43 -15.19
CA PRO A 784 -2.38 54.60 -14.74
C PRO A 784 -1.94 53.23 -14.22
N LEU A 785 -2.75 52.62 -13.35
CA LEU A 785 -2.56 51.28 -12.77
C LEU A 785 -2.15 50.22 -13.79
N ALA A 786 -2.84 50.23 -14.94
CA ALA A 786 -2.65 49.29 -16.03
C ALA A 786 -1.24 49.30 -16.65
N TYR A 787 -0.40 50.29 -16.37
CA TYR A 787 0.97 50.35 -16.89
C TYR A 787 2.03 49.89 -15.89
N TYR A 788 1.79 49.98 -14.58
CA TYR A 788 2.79 49.61 -13.56
C TYR A 788 2.43 48.36 -12.75
N GLU A 789 1.16 47.94 -12.71
CA GLU A 789 0.77 46.65 -12.16
C GLU A 789 0.68 45.54 -13.22
N ALA A 790 0.65 45.91 -14.50
CA ALA A 790 0.46 44.92 -15.54
C ALA A 790 1.68 43.98 -15.66
N THR A 791 1.38 42.68 -15.59
CA THR A 791 2.26 41.58 -16.01
C THR A 791 2.76 41.72 -17.46
N VAL A 792 2.21 42.66 -18.22
CA VAL A 792 2.55 43.03 -19.60
C VAL A 792 3.99 43.53 -19.76
N LEU A 793 4.61 44.10 -18.71
CA LEU A 793 6.02 44.51 -18.75
C LEU A 793 7.02 43.37 -18.49
N GLN A 794 6.53 42.14 -18.28
CA GLN A 794 7.37 40.96 -18.12
C GLN A 794 7.45 40.21 -19.46
N GLN A 795 8.65 40.01 -19.99
CA GLN A 795 8.86 39.14 -21.15
C GLN A 795 8.93 37.68 -20.67
N PRO A 796 7.94 36.82 -20.99
CA PRO A 796 7.98 35.43 -20.57
C PRO A 796 9.02 34.67 -21.39
N ALA A 797 9.96 34.01 -20.72
CA ALA A 797 10.85 33.06 -21.37
C ALA A 797 10.09 31.76 -21.63
N ARG A 798 9.90 31.38 -22.89
CA ARG A 798 9.11 30.19 -23.28
C ARG A 798 9.88 29.22 -24.17
N THR A 799 10.94 29.69 -24.82
CA THR A 799 11.82 28.90 -25.66
C THR A 799 12.83 28.12 -24.81
N ALA A 800 13.11 26.88 -25.17
CA ALA A 800 14.10 26.07 -24.45
C ALA A 800 15.53 26.51 -24.82
N CYS A 801 16.45 26.47 -23.84
CA CYS A 801 17.84 26.87 -24.05
C CYS A 801 18.58 25.86 -24.93
N SER A 802 19.09 26.31 -26.08
CA SER A 802 19.91 25.54 -27.02
C SER A 802 21.40 25.70 -26.75
N VAL A 803 22.19 24.67 -27.07
CA VAL A 803 23.66 24.72 -27.01
C VAL A 803 24.16 25.66 -28.12
N GLY A 804 24.87 26.73 -27.74
CA GLY A 804 25.44 27.71 -28.69
C GLY A 804 24.67 29.04 -28.85
N GLU A 805 23.51 29.21 -28.20
CA GLU A 805 22.71 30.46 -28.21
C GLU A 805 22.75 31.13 -26.82
N GLU A 806 23.82 31.87 -26.50
CA GLU A 806 24.09 32.39 -25.14
C GLU A 806 23.51 33.79 -24.82
N GLU A 807 23.11 34.56 -25.85
CA GLU A 807 22.70 35.97 -25.67
C GLU A 807 21.21 36.19 -25.37
N ASP A 808 20.35 35.18 -25.61
CA ASP A 808 18.90 35.28 -25.46
C ASP A 808 18.36 34.76 -24.12
N ILE A 809 17.18 35.26 -23.73
CA ILE A 809 16.43 34.76 -22.55
C ILE A 809 15.75 33.43 -22.93
N CYS A 810 16.05 32.36 -22.20
CA CYS A 810 15.53 31.01 -22.49
C CYS A 810 15.19 30.23 -21.22
N MET A 811 14.47 29.12 -21.35
CA MET A 811 14.09 28.19 -20.28
C MET A 811 15.00 26.95 -20.28
N HIS A 812 15.65 26.70 -19.16
CA HIS A 812 16.44 25.48 -18.94
C HIS A 812 15.57 24.41 -18.27
N TYR A 813 15.73 23.16 -18.70
CA TYR A 813 14.90 22.03 -18.28
C TYR A 813 15.75 20.97 -17.57
N ALA A 814 15.12 20.17 -16.73
CA ALA A 814 15.72 19.01 -16.10
C ALA A 814 14.73 17.84 -16.04
N TYR A 815 15.25 16.67 -15.72
CA TYR A 815 14.51 15.43 -15.56
C TYR A 815 14.79 14.83 -14.17
N PRO A 816 13.94 13.92 -13.67
CA PRO A 816 14.20 13.24 -12.39
C PRO A 816 15.55 12.51 -12.40
N ASP A 817 16.19 12.39 -11.25
CA ASP A 817 17.46 11.69 -11.17
C ASP A 817 17.27 10.20 -11.53
N ALA A 818 18.21 9.66 -12.30
CA ALA A 818 18.22 8.27 -12.72
C ALA A 818 19.56 7.59 -12.39
N SER A 819 20.44 8.27 -11.65
CA SER A 819 21.79 7.81 -11.33
C SER A 819 21.80 6.58 -10.42
N ASP A 820 20.75 6.42 -9.59
CA ASP A 820 20.59 5.30 -8.66
C ASP A 820 20.26 3.97 -9.36
N PHE A 821 19.85 4.02 -10.62
CA PHE A 821 19.54 2.85 -11.43
C PHE A 821 20.81 2.28 -12.08
N ALA A 822 20.75 1.00 -12.44
CA ALA A 822 21.83 0.37 -13.20
C ALA A 822 22.02 1.09 -14.54
N HIS A 823 23.22 1.55 -14.82
CA HIS A 823 23.51 2.33 -16.02
C HIS A 823 24.87 1.96 -16.61
N VAL A 824 25.03 2.25 -17.90
CA VAL A 824 26.28 2.11 -18.63
C VAL A 824 26.49 3.35 -19.49
N ARG A 825 27.66 3.98 -19.35
CA ARG A 825 28.00 5.16 -20.16
C ARG A 825 28.32 4.75 -21.59
N GLY A 826 27.92 5.59 -22.55
CA GLY A 826 28.15 5.37 -23.97
C GLY A 826 29.64 5.22 -24.29
N GLU A 827 30.50 6.03 -23.67
CA GLU A 827 31.98 5.97 -23.84
C GLU A 827 32.58 4.59 -23.51
N ALA A 828 31.93 3.79 -22.65
CA ALA A 828 32.37 2.44 -22.29
C ALA A 828 31.95 1.39 -23.33
N GLY A 829 31.20 1.79 -24.36
CA GLY A 829 30.78 0.92 -25.44
C GLY A 829 31.94 0.46 -26.31
N HIS A 830 31.72 -0.67 -26.99
CA HIS A 830 32.66 -1.22 -27.95
C HIS A 830 31.98 -1.68 -29.23
N VAL A 831 32.77 -1.79 -30.28
CA VAL A 831 32.34 -2.27 -31.60
C VAL A 831 33.14 -3.53 -31.95
N PRO A 832 32.49 -4.65 -32.28
CA PRO A 832 33.19 -5.88 -32.65
C PRO A 832 33.69 -5.80 -34.10
N ILE A 833 35.01 -5.86 -34.29
CA ILE A 833 35.66 -5.91 -35.61
C ILE A 833 36.66 -7.07 -35.61
N ASP A 834 36.45 -8.07 -36.47
CA ASP A 834 37.36 -9.22 -36.65
C ASP A 834 37.76 -9.91 -35.33
N ASP A 835 36.78 -10.20 -34.46
CA ASP A 835 36.91 -10.76 -33.09
C ASP A 835 37.58 -9.85 -32.03
N ASP A 836 38.06 -8.66 -32.39
CA ASP A 836 38.59 -7.67 -31.44
C ASP A 836 37.53 -6.65 -30.99
N ARG A 837 37.59 -6.24 -29.72
CA ARG A 837 36.76 -5.17 -29.14
C ARG A 837 37.42 -3.81 -29.34
N LYS A 838 36.94 -2.99 -30.26
CA LYS A 838 37.42 -1.61 -30.44
C LYS A 838 36.56 -0.60 -29.68
N PRO A 839 37.14 0.46 -29.09
CA PRO A 839 36.37 1.54 -28.47
C PRO A 839 35.42 2.22 -29.47
N VAL A 840 34.29 2.72 -28.99
CA VAL A 840 33.35 3.50 -29.80
C VAL A 840 33.94 4.85 -30.24
N PRO A 841 33.57 5.36 -31.43
CA PRO A 841 33.86 6.75 -31.79
C PRO A 841 33.16 7.70 -30.81
N LEU A 842 33.85 8.78 -30.41
CA LEU A 842 33.33 9.74 -29.43
C LEU A 842 32.71 10.96 -30.10
N PHE A 843 31.65 11.49 -29.48
CA PHE A 843 30.98 12.74 -29.88
C PHE A 843 31.72 13.94 -29.26
N GLY A 844 32.32 14.80 -30.08
CA GLY A 844 33.29 15.81 -29.65
C GLY A 844 32.78 17.24 -29.37
N ASP A 845 31.55 17.59 -29.77
CA ASP A 845 31.11 19.01 -29.82
C ASP A 845 30.50 19.56 -28.51
N ALA A 846 30.34 18.76 -27.44
CA ALA A 846 29.51 19.15 -26.29
C ALA A 846 30.21 19.19 -24.91
N ARG A 847 31.54 19.00 -24.86
CA ARG A 847 32.38 18.73 -23.66
C ARG A 847 32.45 19.79 -22.54
N GLY A 848 31.61 20.82 -22.57
CA GLY A 848 31.62 21.88 -21.55
C GLY A 848 30.26 22.46 -21.20
N MET A 849 29.30 22.45 -22.13
CA MET A 849 27.98 23.07 -21.93
C MET A 849 26.94 22.12 -21.33
N LEU A 850 27.10 20.80 -21.49
CA LEU A 850 26.19 19.77 -20.96
C LEU A 850 26.66 19.15 -19.63
N GLY A 851 27.86 19.52 -19.15
CA GLY A 851 28.43 18.96 -17.91
C GLY A 851 28.88 17.49 -18.01
N THR A 852 29.03 16.93 -19.21
CA THR A 852 29.43 15.52 -19.42
C THR A 852 30.80 15.36 -20.08
N THR A 853 31.43 14.20 -19.86
CA THR A 853 32.82 13.91 -20.23
C THR A 853 32.98 13.48 -21.69
N GLU A 854 32.39 12.36 -22.11
CA GLU A 854 32.47 11.83 -23.48
C GLU A 854 31.21 10.99 -23.82
N MET A 855 30.65 11.11 -25.03
CA MET A 855 29.47 10.33 -25.47
C MET A 855 29.81 9.43 -26.66
N ALA A 856 29.11 8.31 -26.82
CA ALA A 856 29.25 7.47 -28.02
C ALA A 856 28.58 8.13 -29.23
N LEU A 857 29.31 8.27 -30.33
CA LEU A 857 28.78 8.79 -31.59
C LEU A 857 28.05 7.69 -32.36
N MET A 858 26.80 7.96 -32.71
CA MET A 858 25.98 7.21 -33.66
C MET A 858 25.73 8.09 -34.89
N ASP A 859 26.08 7.59 -36.07
CA ASP A 859 25.87 8.23 -37.37
C ASP A 859 25.50 7.18 -38.46
N GLU A 860 25.33 7.61 -39.71
CA GLU A 860 24.93 6.72 -40.82
C GLU A 860 25.97 5.62 -41.14
N ASN A 861 27.22 5.80 -40.72
CA ASN A 861 28.32 4.85 -40.96
C ASN A 861 28.64 4.00 -39.72
N SER A 862 28.01 4.29 -38.58
CA SER A 862 28.33 3.67 -37.30
C SER A 862 27.91 2.19 -37.25
N GLN A 863 28.84 1.35 -36.78
CA GLN A 863 28.62 -0.08 -36.53
C GLN A 863 27.85 -0.27 -35.21
N ASN A 864 27.27 -1.46 -35.02
CA ASN A 864 26.49 -1.79 -33.82
C ASN A 864 27.32 -1.53 -32.54
N VAL A 865 26.81 -0.68 -31.66
CA VAL A 865 27.48 -0.36 -30.40
C VAL A 865 27.03 -1.33 -29.32
N HIS A 866 27.98 -2.05 -28.72
CA HIS A 866 27.76 -2.99 -27.64
C HIS A 866 28.11 -2.36 -26.30
N LEU A 867 27.17 -2.40 -25.37
CA LEU A 867 27.29 -1.87 -24.02
C LEU A 867 27.09 -3.02 -23.02
N ASP A 868 28.15 -3.35 -22.28
CA ASP A 868 28.11 -4.35 -21.22
C ASP A 868 27.64 -3.67 -19.92
N MET A 869 26.45 -4.06 -19.42
CA MET A 869 25.83 -3.48 -18.22
C MET A 869 25.61 -4.55 -17.16
N ARG A 870 25.77 -4.16 -15.89
CA ARG A 870 25.44 -5.01 -14.74
C ARG A 870 24.20 -4.48 -14.01
N ILE A 871 23.14 -5.28 -13.97
CA ILE A 871 21.92 -5.02 -13.21
C ILE A 871 22.00 -5.65 -11.80
N PRO A 872 21.27 -5.11 -10.80
CA PRO A 872 21.38 -5.56 -9.40
C PRO A 872 20.74 -6.94 -9.16
N TYR A 873 19.63 -7.24 -9.84
CA TYR A 873 18.91 -8.52 -9.75
C TYR A 873 18.23 -8.87 -11.09
N PRO A 874 18.07 -10.16 -11.44
CA PRO A 874 17.28 -10.56 -12.60
C PRO A 874 15.81 -10.23 -12.39
N GLY A 875 15.10 -9.87 -13.45
CA GLY A 875 13.71 -9.43 -13.37
C GLY A 875 13.28 -8.60 -14.57
N LYS A 876 12.15 -7.90 -14.44
CA LYS A 876 11.61 -7.06 -15.51
C LYS A 876 12.13 -5.63 -15.40
N TYR A 877 12.68 -5.13 -16.49
CA TYR A 877 13.26 -3.79 -16.59
C TYR A 877 12.74 -3.02 -17.81
N VAL A 878 12.69 -1.71 -17.67
CA VAL A 878 12.51 -0.73 -18.76
C VAL A 878 13.85 -0.05 -19.01
N LEU A 879 14.23 0.10 -20.27
CA LEU A 879 15.48 0.76 -20.63
C LEU A 879 15.23 2.18 -21.14
N LEU A 880 16.10 3.10 -20.73
CA LEU A 880 16.12 4.51 -21.12
C LEU A 880 17.43 4.86 -21.79
N VAL A 881 17.37 5.61 -22.89
CA VAL A 881 18.53 6.10 -23.63
C VAL A 881 18.67 7.61 -23.42
N PHE A 882 19.82 8.04 -22.93
CA PHE A 882 20.18 9.44 -22.73
C PHE A 882 21.00 9.90 -23.92
N TYR A 883 20.60 10.99 -24.56
CA TYR A 883 21.21 11.38 -25.83
C TYR A 883 21.18 12.89 -26.10
N HIS A 884 22.03 13.31 -27.02
CA HIS A 884 22.10 14.67 -27.56
C HIS A 884 22.17 14.61 -29.10
N SER A 885 21.42 15.50 -29.77
CA SER A 885 21.34 15.52 -31.24
C SER A 885 21.10 16.94 -31.75
N PRO A 886 22.17 17.69 -32.09
CA PRO A 886 22.07 19.12 -32.39
C PRO A 886 21.51 19.43 -33.80
N ASN A 887 21.74 18.56 -34.78
CA ASN A 887 21.46 18.85 -36.20
C ASN A 887 20.34 17.99 -36.83
N ALA A 888 19.38 17.51 -36.04
CA ALA A 888 18.33 16.63 -36.54
C ALA A 888 17.13 17.40 -37.12
N SER A 889 16.92 17.30 -38.43
CA SER A 889 15.70 17.78 -39.10
C SER A 889 14.55 16.75 -39.07
N GLN A 890 14.90 15.48 -38.88
CA GLN A 890 13.99 14.35 -38.73
C GLN A 890 14.42 13.45 -37.55
N PRO A 891 13.49 12.71 -36.92
CA PRO A 891 13.82 11.77 -35.86
C PRO A 891 14.71 10.62 -36.36
N SER A 892 15.70 10.22 -35.56
CA SER A 892 16.56 9.06 -35.84
C SER A 892 16.03 7.80 -35.17
N SER A 893 16.03 6.67 -35.87
CA SER A 893 15.53 5.37 -35.36
C SER A 893 16.70 4.47 -34.94
N LEU A 894 16.68 4.03 -33.68
CA LEU A 894 17.58 3.02 -33.13
C LEU A 894 16.81 1.72 -32.85
N THR A 895 17.33 0.60 -33.32
CA THR A 895 16.93 -0.73 -32.83
C THR A 895 17.82 -1.08 -31.64
N VAL A 896 17.21 -1.49 -30.54
CA VAL A 896 17.93 -1.91 -29.34
C VAL A 896 17.67 -3.40 -29.11
N GLU A 897 18.75 -4.16 -29.03
CA GLU A 897 18.69 -5.58 -28.71
C GLU A 897 19.36 -5.82 -27.37
N VAL A 898 18.70 -6.55 -26.48
CA VAL A 898 19.24 -6.89 -25.16
C VAL A 898 19.44 -8.40 -25.13
N ASN A 899 20.69 -8.81 -24.99
CA ASN A 899 21.07 -10.22 -24.93
C ASN A 899 21.29 -10.61 -23.46
N GLY A 900 20.44 -11.50 -22.94
CA GLY A 900 20.66 -12.23 -21.69
C GLY A 900 21.36 -13.57 -21.94
N GLN A 901 21.34 -14.49 -20.97
CA GLN A 901 21.95 -15.82 -21.16
C GLN A 901 21.10 -16.75 -22.03
N ARG A 902 19.76 -16.70 -21.89
CA ARG A 902 18.84 -17.62 -22.58
C ARG A 902 17.93 -16.95 -23.58
N GLU A 903 17.56 -15.69 -23.36
CA GLU A 903 16.61 -14.95 -24.20
C GLU A 903 17.20 -13.68 -24.80
N ARG A 904 16.75 -13.36 -26.01
CA ARG A 904 17.13 -12.15 -26.74
C ARG A 904 15.89 -11.30 -26.95
N HIS A 905 15.91 -10.12 -26.36
CA HIS A 905 14.82 -9.17 -26.46
C HIS A 905 15.16 -8.10 -27.49
N LYS A 906 14.12 -7.54 -28.13
CA LYS A 906 14.27 -6.47 -29.11
C LYS A 906 13.25 -5.37 -28.82
N GLY A 907 13.68 -4.13 -29.01
CA GLY A 907 12.84 -2.95 -28.93
C GLY A 907 13.34 -1.85 -29.86
N LYS A 908 12.63 -0.73 -29.88
CA LYS A 908 12.92 0.42 -30.75
C LYS A 908 12.99 1.70 -29.93
N ALA A 909 13.91 2.60 -30.25
CA ALA A 909 13.98 3.94 -29.67
C ALA A 909 14.00 4.98 -30.81
N VAL A 910 13.06 5.93 -30.76
CA VAL A 910 12.98 7.03 -31.74
C VAL A 910 13.56 8.28 -31.10
N LEU A 911 14.73 8.70 -31.57
CA LEU A 911 15.49 9.84 -31.03
C LEU A 911 15.11 11.12 -31.79
N TYR A 912 14.39 12.00 -31.10
CA TYR A 912 13.97 13.32 -31.62
C TYR A 912 15.09 14.36 -31.58
N ALA A 913 14.93 15.51 -32.23
CA ALA A 913 15.93 16.56 -32.22
C ALA A 913 16.16 17.08 -30.79
N CYS A 914 17.42 17.13 -30.37
CA CYS A 914 17.83 17.50 -29.02
C CYS A 914 19.02 18.47 -29.06
N PRO A 915 18.81 19.73 -29.51
CA PRO A 915 19.85 20.78 -29.49
C PRO A 915 19.98 21.46 -28.12
N TYR A 916 19.29 20.98 -27.09
CA TYR A 916 19.13 21.67 -25.82
C TYR A 916 20.33 21.52 -24.89
N THR A 917 20.44 22.45 -23.95
CA THR A 917 21.42 22.45 -22.85
C THR A 917 21.20 21.35 -21.80
N SER A 918 20.23 20.46 -22.03
CA SER A 918 19.90 19.31 -21.17
C SER A 918 19.83 18.05 -22.04
N LEU A 919 20.32 16.92 -21.52
CA LEU A 919 20.24 15.65 -22.22
C LEU A 919 18.79 15.19 -22.38
N CYS A 920 18.42 14.78 -23.59
CA CYS A 920 17.11 14.21 -23.84
C CYS A 920 17.09 12.74 -23.44
N ARG A 921 15.90 12.26 -23.04
CA ARG A 921 15.67 10.87 -22.65
C ARG A 921 14.63 10.25 -23.56
N GLN A 922 14.91 9.03 -24.01
CA GLN A 922 13.98 8.25 -24.82
C GLN A 922 13.82 6.85 -24.22
N VAL A 923 12.59 6.44 -24.00
CA VAL A 923 12.24 5.07 -23.60
C VAL A 923 12.25 4.14 -24.81
N ILE A 924 12.65 2.90 -24.58
CA ILE A 924 12.55 1.85 -25.60
C ILE A 924 11.11 1.35 -25.68
N THR A 925 10.56 1.31 -26.88
CA THR A 925 9.19 0.84 -27.16
C THR A 925 9.19 -0.57 -27.74
N ASP A 926 8.10 -1.29 -27.50
CA ASP A 926 7.83 -2.58 -28.14
C ASP A 926 7.37 -2.40 -29.61
N ALA A 927 7.02 -3.51 -30.28
CA ALA A 927 6.53 -3.49 -31.66
C ALA A 927 5.15 -2.81 -31.82
N GLU A 928 4.38 -2.70 -30.74
CA GLU A 928 3.04 -2.12 -30.71
C GLU A 928 3.06 -0.62 -30.35
N GLY A 929 4.21 -0.10 -29.90
CA GLY A 929 4.42 1.28 -29.45
C GLY A 929 4.10 1.51 -27.96
N GLY A 930 4.01 0.43 -27.18
CA GLY A 930 4.01 0.43 -25.72
C GLY A 930 5.43 0.52 -25.16
N VAL A 931 5.55 0.63 -23.84
CA VAL A 931 6.85 0.57 -23.15
C VAL A 931 7.39 -0.86 -23.23
N ALA A 932 8.60 -1.04 -23.77
CA ALA A 932 9.21 -2.36 -23.86
C ALA A 932 9.63 -2.87 -22.48
N MET A 933 9.05 -4.01 -22.08
CA MET A 933 9.41 -4.72 -20.86
C MET A 933 10.44 -5.82 -21.18
N PHE A 934 11.64 -5.69 -20.62
CA PHE A 934 12.74 -6.65 -20.78
C PHE A 934 12.79 -7.58 -19.58
N ASN A 935 12.53 -8.89 -19.78
CA ASN A 935 12.62 -9.89 -18.72
C ASN A 935 14.02 -10.50 -18.70
N LEU A 936 14.90 -9.98 -17.85
CA LEU A 936 16.32 -10.29 -17.84
C LEU A 936 16.61 -11.41 -16.84
N ASP A 937 17.24 -12.48 -17.32
CA ASP A 937 17.53 -13.71 -16.57
C ASP A 937 18.92 -13.72 -15.91
N ASP A 938 19.79 -12.78 -16.28
CA ASP A 938 21.17 -12.64 -15.77
C ASP A 938 21.43 -11.21 -15.27
N ASN A 939 22.35 -11.08 -14.32
CA ASN A 939 22.83 -9.81 -13.79
C ASN A 939 23.75 -9.08 -14.78
N ASN A 940 24.42 -9.80 -15.69
CA ASN A 940 25.24 -9.19 -16.73
C ASN A 940 24.50 -9.26 -18.06
N ILE A 941 24.19 -8.10 -18.63
CA ILE A 941 23.48 -7.99 -19.90
C ILE A 941 24.32 -7.24 -20.92
N ASN A 942 24.15 -7.60 -22.19
CA ASN A 942 24.75 -6.89 -23.31
C ASN A 942 23.64 -6.15 -24.07
N VAL A 943 23.69 -4.82 -24.04
CA VAL A 943 22.79 -3.94 -24.79
C VAL A 943 23.45 -3.55 -26.10
N VAL A 944 22.79 -3.84 -27.21
CA VAL A 944 23.29 -3.55 -28.56
C VAL A 944 22.44 -2.47 -29.19
N LEU A 945 23.04 -1.33 -29.48
CA LEU A 945 22.42 -0.22 -30.19
C LEU A 945 22.75 -0.31 -31.67
N LYS A 946 21.71 -0.37 -32.51
CA LYS A 946 21.84 -0.46 -33.97
C LYS A 946 21.12 0.71 -34.64
N GLY A 947 21.86 1.51 -35.42
CA GLY A 947 21.27 2.56 -36.24
C GLY A 947 20.46 1.97 -37.40
N GLU A 948 19.17 2.31 -37.51
CA GLU A 948 18.31 1.86 -38.62
C GLU A 948 18.15 2.97 -39.67
N LYS A 949 17.89 4.20 -39.22
CA LYS A 949 17.82 5.43 -40.02
C LYS A 949 18.29 6.58 -39.14
N THR A 950 19.53 7.01 -39.28
CA THR A 950 20.09 8.14 -38.54
C THR A 950 20.10 9.37 -39.44
N SER A 951 19.28 10.37 -39.15
CA SER A 951 19.18 11.60 -39.97
C SER A 951 20.27 12.64 -39.66
N GLY A 952 21.29 12.26 -38.87
CA GLY A 952 22.37 13.12 -38.40
C GLY A 952 23.27 12.43 -37.37
N ARG A 953 24.19 13.20 -36.77
CA ARG A 953 25.07 12.75 -35.68
C ARG A 953 24.31 12.77 -34.35
N VAL A 954 24.31 11.65 -33.64
CA VAL A 954 23.69 11.51 -32.33
C VAL A 954 24.76 11.10 -31.32
N GLY A 955 24.85 11.81 -30.20
CA GLY A 955 25.67 11.42 -29.06
C GLY A 955 24.82 10.63 -28.06
N ILE A 956 25.20 9.40 -27.74
CA ILE A 956 24.60 8.58 -26.68
C ILE A 956 25.45 8.73 -25.42
N ASP A 957 24.87 9.30 -24.39
CA ASP A 957 25.54 9.56 -23.11
C ASP A 957 25.54 8.32 -22.21
N GLN A 958 24.38 7.70 -22.04
CA GLN A 958 24.22 6.48 -21.25
C GLN A 958 22.93 5.73 -21.57
N VAL A 959 22.91 4.45 -21.22
CA VAL A 959 21.70 3.63 -21.17
C VAL A 959 21.44 3.26 -19.70
N VAL A 960 20.21 3.42 -19.25
CA VAL A 960 19.78 3.18 -17.87
C VAL A 960 18.71 2.10 -17.85
N ALA A 961 18.81 1.14 -16.92
CA ALA A 961 17.86 0.08 -16.68
C ALA A 961 17.06 0.33 -15.39
N VAL A 962 15.76 0.59 -15.55
CA VAL A 962 14.82 0.90 -14.47
C VAL A 962 13.94 -0.33 -14.19
N PRO A 963 13.88 -0.84 -12.94
CA PRO A 963 12.98 -1.94 -12.58
C PRO A 963 11.50 -1.60 -12.85
N GLU A 964 10.68 -2.57 -13.27
CA GLU A 964 9.23 -2.39 -13.55
C GLU A 964 8.50 -1.66 -12.42
N GLU A 965 8.78 -2.03 -11.17
CA GLU A 965 8.16 -1.47 -9.97
C GLU A 965 8.50 0.01 -9.68
N ARG A 966 9.59 0.52 -10.29
CA ARG A 966 10.06 1.91 -10.14
C ARG A 966 9.92 2.73 -11.43
N TRP A 967 9.28 2.17 -12.46
CA TRP A 967 9.05 2.86 -13.72
C TRP A 967 7.94 3.92 -13.58
N HIS A 968 8.22 5.15 -13.97
CA HIS A 968 7.25 6.25 -14.03
C HIS A 968 7.47 7.11 -15.29
N MET A 969 6.39 7.69 -15.82
CA MET A 969 6.42 8.49 -17.05
C MET A 969 7.24 9.78 -16.92
N ASP A 970 7.29 10.39 -15.73
CA ASP A 970 8.10 11.58 -15.46
C ASP A 970 9.59 11.39 -15.76
N LEU A 971 10.10 10.15 -15.76
CA LEU A 971 11.51 9.86 -16.10
C LEU A 971 11.87 10.31 -17.52
N ILE A 972 10.89 10.49 -18.40
CA ILE A 972 11.05 10.97 -19.79
C ILE A 972 10.34 12.32 -20.04
N GLU A 973 9.76 12.96 -19.01
CA GLU A 973 9.10 14.26 -19.14
C GLU A 973 10.03 15.40 -18.66
N PRO A 974 10.38 16.38 -19.53
CA PRO A 974 11.22 17.50 -19.12
C PRO A 974 10.44 18.54 -18.32
N ALA A 975 10.93 18.91 -17.14
CA ALA A 975 10.37 19.94 -16.28
C ALA A 975 11.23 21.23 -16.26
N PRO A 976 10.63 22.42 -16.23
CA PRO A 976 11.38 23.69 -16.23
C PRO A 976 12.14 23.88 -14.91
N MET A 977 13.44 24.15 -15.00
CA MET A 977 14.34 24.37 -13.86
C MET A 977 14.53 25.87 -13.55
N CYS A 978 14.88 26.66 -14.56
CA CYS A 978 15.13 28.09 -14.40
C CYS A 978 15.01 28.84 -15.73
N THR A 979 14.84 30.16 -15.66
CA THR A 979 15.05 31.05 -16.81
C THR A 979 16.54 31.42 -16.86
N ARG A 980 17.23 31.12 -17.96
CA ARG A 980 18.63 31.54 -18.16
C ARG A 980 18.67 32.87 -18.90
N ARG A 981 19.57 33.75 -18.46
CA ARG A 981 19.92 35.03 -19.08
C ARG A 981 21.44 35.16 -19.05
N MET A 982 22.07 35.43 -20.20
CA MET A 982 23.55 35.50 -20.31
C MET A 982 24.24 34.26 -19.73
N GLY A 983 23.71 33.08 -20.05
CA GLY A 983 24.22 31.79 -19.56
C GLY A 983 23.93 31.44 -18.10
N GLN A 984 23.37 32.34 -17.28
CA GLN A 984 23.10 32.11 -15.84
C GLN A 984 21.61 32.03 -15.51
N CYS A 985 21.22 31.18 -14.55
CA CYS A 985 19.84 31.11 -14.05
C CYS A 985 19.47 32.40 -13.28
N ALA A 986 18.42 33.07 -13.72
CA ALA A 986 17.85 34.24 -13.05
C ALA A 986 17.06 33.82 -11.79
N PRO A 987 17.14 34.61 -10.70
CA PRO A 987 16.36 34.35 -9.49
C PRO A 987 14.87 34.61 -9.76
N THR A 988 14.05 33.59 -9.58
CA THR A 988 12.59 33.69 -9.65
C THR A 988 11.98 33.47 -8.28
N ARG A 989 10.93 34.24 -7.94
CA ARG A 989 10.18 34.10 -6.70
C ARG A 989 8.70 34.03 -7.02
N PHE A 990 7.97 33.19 -6.31
CA PHE A 990 6.53 33.21 -6.41
C PHE A 990 5.99 34.50 -5.80
N VAL A 991 5.10 35.16 -6.54
CA VAL A 991 4.33 36.28 -5.99
C VAL A 991 3.40 35.73 -4.91
N ASN A 992 3.45 36.32 -3.72
CA ASN A 992 2.51 36.02 -2.66
C ASN A 992 1.15 36.63 -3.02
N PRO A 993 0.03 35.96 -2.71
CA PRO A 993 -1.29 36.58 -2.87
C PRO A 993 -1.37 37.89 -2.06
N PRO A 994 -2.25 38.83 -2.44
CA PRO A 994 -2.41 40.10 -1.73
C PRO A 994 -2.57 39.89 -0.21
N ARG A 995 -1.92 40.74 0.59
CA ARG A 995 -2.00 40.69 2.06
C ARG A 995 -3.44 40.93 2.51
N GLY A 996 -4.01 39.99 3.27
CA GLY A 996 -5.38 40.07 3.79
C GLY A 996 -6.32 38.95 3.28
N GLU A 997 -6.02 38.36 2.12
CA GLU A 997 -6.81 37.26 1.52
C GLU A 997 -6.14 35.89 1.65
N SER A 998 -4.86 35.85 2.04
CA SER A 998 -4.10 34.62 2.24
C SER A 998 -3.35 34.62 3.56
N VAL A 999 -3.19 33.44 4.14
CA VAL A 999 -2.36 33.21 5.33
C VAL A 999 -1.13 32.44 4.88
N LYS A 1000 0.05 33.04 5.05
CA LYS A 1000 1.32 32.34 4.89
C LYS A 1000 1.71 31.75 6.24
N VAL A 1001 1.93 30.44 6.28
CA VAL A 1001 2.49 29.74 7.45
C VAL A 1001 3.89 29.28 7.04
N GLU A 1002 4.91 29.76 7.74
CA GLU A 1002 6.28 29.33 7.53
C GLU A 1002 6.54 28.06 8.34
N PHE A 1003 7.15 27.06 7.71
CA PHE A 1003 7.36 25.74 8.31
C PHE A 1003 8.34 25.79 9.50
N GLU A 1004 9.17 26.83 9.58
CA GLU A 1004 10.09 27.11 10.69
C GLU A 1004 9.37 27.43 12.02
N SER A 1005 8.13 27.94 11.97
CA SER A 1005 7.39 28.36 13.16
C SER A 1005 6.92 27.16 13.99
N GLY A 1006 7.72 26.78 15.00
CA GLY A 1006 7.43 25.66 15.92
C GLY A 1006 8.13 24.34 15.57
N ASN A 1007 8.98 24.31 14.53
CA ASN A 1007 9.74 23.12 14.11
C ASN A 1007 11.25 23.43 13.92
N GLU A 1008 11.81 24.35 14.71
CA GLU A 1008 13.20 24.81 14.57
C GLU A 1008 14.23 23.66 14.60
N ASP A 1009 13.97 22.61 15.38
CA ASP A 1009 14.84 21.43 15.51
C ASP A 1009 14.88 20.55 14.25
N LYS A 1010 13.86 20.64 13.37
CA LYS A 1010 13.71 19.82 12.16
C LYS A 1010 14.17 20.52 10.87
N MET A 1011 14.79 21.70 10.99
CA MET A 1011 15.28 22.43 9.83
C MET A 1011 16.47 21.71 9.16
N SER A 1012 16.39 21.56 7.84
CA SER A 1012 17.46 20.99 7.04
C SER A 1012 18.67 21.92 7.03
N LYS A 1013 19.85 21.35 7.29
CA LYS A 1013 21.15 22.05 7.14
C LYS A 1013 21.67 21.99 5.70
N VAL A 1014 21.09 21.13 4.86
CA VAL A 1014 21.51 20.88 3.48
C VAL A 1014 20.40 21.32 2.54
N MET A 1015 20.70 22.32 1.70
CA MET A 1015 19.77 22.79 0.67
C MET A 1015 19.94 21.95 -0.61
N PRO A 1016 18.84 21.57 -1.29
CA PRO A 1016 18.91 20.98 -2.61
C PRO A 1016 19.70 21.84 -3.61
N PRO A 1017 20.42 21.23 -4.57
CA PRO A 1017 21.23 21.95 -5.54
C PRO A 1017 20.37 22.86 -6.43
N GLY A 1018 20.82 24.10 -6.65
CA GLY A 1018 20.15 25.07 -7.52
C GLY A 1018 19.21 26.07 -6.82
N ILE A 1019 18.98 25.94 -5.52
CA ILE A 1019 18.20 26.92 -4.74
C ILE A 1019 19.03 28.19 -4.53
N GLN A 1020 18.52 29.33 -5.00
CA GLN A 1020 19.17 30.64 -4.85
C GLN A 1020 18.64 31.43 -3.63
N ASP A 1021 17.53 30.99 -3.02
CA ASP A 1021 16.95 31.66 -1.86
C ASP A 1021 17.50 31.09 -0.54
N GLY A 1022 18.53 31.73 -0.01
CA GLY A 1022 19.13 31.37 1.28
C GLY A 1022 18.31 31.79 2.51
N SER A 1023 17.14 32.40 2.33
CA SER A 1023 16.29 32.89 3.43
C SER A 1023 15.13 31.97 3.80
N THR A 1024 14.83 30.96 2.98
CA THR A 1024 13.72 30.03 3.22
C THR A 1024 14.20 28.81 4.01
N GLY A 1025 13.69 28.59 5.22
CA GLY A 1025 13.90 27.36 5.97
C GLY A 1025 13.16 26.17 5.33
N LEU A 1026 13.85 25.05 5.15
CA LEU A 1026 13.27 23.82 4.58
C LEU A 1026 13.24 22.72 5.64
N ILE A 1027 12.18 21.91 5.63
CA ILE A 1027 12.09 20.66 6.39
C ILE A 1027 12.28 19.52 5.40
N TYR A 1028 13.25 18.64 5.66
CA TYR A 1028 13.51 17.47 4.84
C TYR A 1028 12.75 16.27 5.43
N LEU A 1029 11.83 15.70 4.66
CA LEU A 1029 11.09 14.50 5.05
C LEU A 1029 11.85 13.28 4.54
N ASP A 1030 12.46 12.53 5.43
CA ASP A 1030 13.18 11.29 5.13
C ASP A 1030 12.60 10.09 5.91
N HIS A 1031 13.26 8.94 5.85
CA HIS A 1031 12.83 7.74 6.57
C HIS A 1031 12.90 7.86 8.11
N GLN A 1032 13.66 8.82 8.66
CA GLN A 1032 13.81 9.04 10.10
C GLN A 1032 12.75 10.02 10.62
N ASP A 1033 12.48 11.09 9.87
CA ASP A 1033 11.49 12.13 10.17
C ASP A 1033 10.35 12.15 9.14
N ALA A 1034 9.64 11.03 9.04
CA ALA A 1034 8.58 10.83 8.04
C ALA A 1034 7.30 11.66 8.28
N MET A 1035 7.22 12.44 9.36
CA MET A 1035 6.03 13.25 9.71
C MET A 1035 6.39 14.65 10.20
N VAL A 1036 5.63 15.64 9.73
CA VAL A 1036 5.72 17.04 10.17
C VAL A 1036 4.33 17.60 10.47
N ASP A 1037 4.21 18.23 11.63
CA ASP A 1037 2.99 18.92 12.07
C ASP A 1037 3.18 20.43 11.93
N ILE A 1038 2.18 21.09 11.33
CA ILE A 1038 2.21 22.52 11.03
C ILE A 1038 0.95 23.12 11.64
N THR A 1039 1.12 24.12 12.49
CA THR A 1039 0.00 24.82 13.12
C THR A 1039 -0.22 26.18 12.48
N GLY A 1040 -1.47 26.58 12.29
CA GLY A 1040 -1.80 27.86 11.67
C GLY A 1040 -3.16 28.39 12.10
N LYS A 1041 -3.38 29.69 11.86
CA LYS A 1041 -4.62 30.40 12.20
C LYS A 1041 -5.16 31.17 10.99
N VAL A 1042 -6.44 31.01 10.68
CA VAL A 1042 -7.13 31.76 9.62
C VAL A 1042 -7.76 33.06 10.14
N PRO A 1043 -7.84 34.13 9.33
CA PRO A 1043 -8.40 35.41 9.75
C PRO A 1043 -9.93 35.39 9.90
N ASN A 1044 -10.64 34.58 9.10
CA ASN A 1044 -12.09 34.43 9.14
C ASN A 1044 -12.48 32.95 8.95
N PRO A 1045 -13.60 32.47 9.52
CA PRO A 1045 -14.11 31.14 9.23
C PRO A 1045 -14.62 31.04 7.79
N GLY A 1046 -14.31 29.95 7.08
CA GLY A 1046 -14.71 29.78 5.67
C GLY A 1046 -14.10 28.56 4.98
N TYR A 1047 -14.25 28.47 3.66
CA TYR A 1047 -13.60 27.45 2.84
C TYR A 1047 -12.22 27.92 2.37
N TYR A 1048 -11.21 27.11 2.63
CA TYR A 1048 -9.82 27.39 2.32
C TYR A 1048 -9.22 26.30 1.43
N VAL A 1049 -8.28 26.70 0.57
CA VAL A 1049 -7.46 25.79 -0.24
C VAL A 1049 -6.04 25.82 0.33
N PHE A 1050 -5.49 24.65 0.66
CA PHE A 1050 -4.12 24.54 1.14
C PHE A 1050 -3.18 24.40 -0.05
N LEU A 1051 -2.26 25.38 -0.18
CA LEU A 1051 -1.23 25.43 -1.21
C LEU A 1051 0.13 25.20 -0.56
N VAL A 1052 0.74 24.05 -0.83
CA VAL A 1052 2.03 23.67 -0.26
C VAL A 1052 3.13 24.03 -1.26
N HIS A 1053 4.12 24.79 -0.79
CA HIS A 1053 5.32 25.12 -1.55
C HIS A 1053 6.41 24.10 -1.23
N TYR A 1054 6.94 23.41 -2.23
CA TYR A 1054 7.85 22.27 -2.05
C TYR A 1054 8.98 22.24 -3.07
N TYR A 1055 10.03 21.47 -2.77
CA TYR A 1055 11.17 21.22 -3.63
C TYR A 1055 11.36 19.70 -3.78
N GLN A 1056 11.40 19.18 -5.02
CA GLN A 1056 11.59 17.75 -5.31
C GLN A 1056 12.40 17.57 -6.60
N PRO A 1057 13.70 17.85 -6.59
CA PRO A 1057 14.52 17.78 -7.79
C PRO A 1057 14.89 16.36 -8.22
N GLN A 1058 14.68 15.34 -7.38
CA GLN A 1058 15.24 14.00 -7.63
C GLN A 1058 14.19 12.97 -8.08
N TYR A 1059 13.01 12.97 -7.47
CA TYR A 1059 12.06 11.86 -7.65
C TYR A 1059 10.93 12.18 -8.64
N PRO A 1060 10.39 11.17 -9.36
CA PRO A 1060 9.11 11.23 -10.07
C PRO A 1060 7.91 11.60 -9.17
N GLU A 1061 6.74 11.85 -9.76
CA GLU A 1061 5.49 12.10 -9.01
C GLU A 1061 5.18 10.99 -7.99
N PHE A 1062 4.97 11.39 -6.73
CA PHE A 1062 4.45 10.51 -5.68
C PHE A 1062 3.46 11.27 -4.79
N GLU A 1063 2.63 10.52 -4.04
CA GLU A 1063 1.65 11.10 -3.13
C GLU A 1063 2.14 11.07 -1.68
N VAL A 1064 1.87 12.17 -0.97
CA VAL A 1064 2.10 12.34 0.47
C VAL A 1064 0.74 12.37 1.16
N ASP A 1065 0.61 11.60 2.24
CA ASP A 1065 -0.61 11.58 3.04
C ASP A 1065 -0.72 12.84 3.88
N VAL A 1066 -1.92 13.40 3.96
CA VAL A 1066 -2.19 14.65 4.67
C VAL A 1066 -3.37 14.47 5.63
N LEU A 1067 -3.19 14.94 6.86
CA LEU A 1067 -4.26 15.06 7.83
C LEU A 1067 -4.45 16.54 8.23
N ILE A 1068 -5.67 17.04 8.18
CA ILE A 1068 -6.02 18.40 8.62
C ILE A 1068 -6.96 18.30 9.82
N GLN A 1069 -6.60 18.96 10.92
CA GLN A 1069 -7.37 19.00 12.15
C GLN A 1069 -7.78 20.44 12.47
N ASN A 1070 -9.08 20.71 12.60
CA ASN A 1070 -9.63 22.01 13.02
C ASN A 1070 -10.93 21.77 13.82
N GLY A 1071 -10.87 20.87 14.81
CA GLY A 1071 -12.06 20.33 15.51
C GLY A 1071 -12.86 19.28 14.73
N GLN A 1072 -12.66 19.20 13.41
CA GLN A 1072 -12.99 18.08 12.53
C GLN A 1072 -11.72 17.55 11.86
N PHE A 1073 -11.76 16.30 11.40
CA PHE A 1073 -10.65 15.64 10.70
C PHE A 1073 -10.95 15.57 9.21
N TYR A 1074 -10.03 16.07 8.39
CA TYR A 1074 -10.04 15.87 6.94
C TYR A 1074 -8.81 15.05 6.56
N GLU A 1075 -9.03 13.95 5.85
CA GLU A 1075 -7.97 13.16 5.24
C GLU A 1075 -7.81 13.58 3.77
N GLY A 1076 -6.57 13.75 3.33
CA GLY A 1076 -6.26 14.12 1.97
C GLY A 1076 -4.92 13.60 1.51
N THR A 1077 -4.64 13.81 0.22
CA THR A 1077 -3.35 13.52 -0.40
C THR A 1077 -2.77 14.78 -1.04
N LEU A 1078 -1.45 14.86 -1.03
CA LEU A 1078 -0.69 15.91 -1.69
C LEU A 1078 0.18 15.27 -2.78
N PRO A 1079 -0.16 15.45 -4.07
CA PRO A 1079 0.67 14.94 -5.16
C PRO A 1079 1.89 15.85 -5.34
N LEU A 1080 3.08 15.30 -5.13
CA LEU A 1080 4.35 15.98 -5.31
C LEU A 1080 5.01 15.50 -6.60
N ARG A 1081 4.96 16.35 -7.62
CA ARG A 1081 5.60 16.12 -8.93
C ARG A 1081 7.06 16.47 -8.90
N HIS A 1082 7.84 15.88 -9.82
CA HIS A 1082 9.21 16.29 -10.08
C HIS A 1082 9.31 17.80 -10.26
N CYS A 1083 10.06 18.44 -9.36
CA CYS A 1083 10.21 19.87 -9.26
C CYS A 1083 11.70 20.24 -9.20
N PRO A 1084 12.37 20.38 -10.35
CA PRO A 1084 13.75 20.85 -10.42
C PRO A 1084 13.85 22.38 -10.31
N SER A 1085 12.71 23.09 -10.25
CA SER A 1085 12.64 24.54 -10.20
C SER A 1085 13.48 25.12 -9.04
N ALA A 1086 14.40 26.03 -9.37
CA ALA A 1086 15.17 26.77 -8.36
C ALA A 1086 14.29 27.61 -7.42
N ALA A 1087 13.08 27.97 -7.85
CA ALA A 1087 12.09 28.69 -7.06
C ALA A 1087 11.15 27.77 -6.27
N GLY A 1088 11.23 26.45 -6.47
CA GLY A 1088 10.28 25.47 -5.94
C GLY A 1088 9.01 25.35 -6.79
N CYS A 1089 8.09 24.50 -6.35
CA CYS A 1089 6.79 24.27 -6.97
C CYS A 1089 5.68 24.34 -5.94
N ARG A 1090 4.44 24.46 -6.41
CA ARG A 1090 3.26 24.54 -5.55
C ARG A 1090 2.29 23.43 -5.91
N ALA A 1091 1.83 22.70 -4.90
CA ALA A 1091 0.81 21.66 -5.03
C ALA A 1091 -0.37 21.95 -4.10
N VAL A 1092 -1.56 21.49 -4.50
CA VAL A 1092 -2.81 21.68 -3.75
C VAL A 1092 -3.19 20.36 -3.11
N ILE A 1093 -3.59 20.42 -1.83
CA ILE A 1093 -4.06 19.27 -1.08
C ILE A 1093 -5.45 18.86 -1.60
N LYS A 1094 -5.65 17.55 -1.84
CA LYS A 1094 -6.90 16.98 -2.33
C LYS A 1094 -7.53 16.10 -1.26
N SER A 1095 -8.85 16.19 -1.08
CA SER A 1095 -9.62 15.32 -0.19
C SER A 1095 -9.70 13.90 -0.75
N LEU A 1096 -9.57 12.90 0.13
CA LEU A 1096 -9.72 11.48 -0.23
C LEU A 1096 -11.16 11.12 -0.64
N ASN A 1097 -12.16 11.86 -0.14
CA ASN A 1097 -13.59 11.57 -0.33
C ASN A 1097 -14.22 12.38 -1.48
N GLY A 1098 -13.60 12.39 -2.66
CA GLY A 1098 -14.17 13.01 -3.87
C GLY A 1098 -13.24 13.91 -4.67
N GLY A 1099 -11.98 14.09 -4.24
CA GLY A 1099 -10.99 14.93 -4.94
C GLY A 1099 -11.22 16.43 -4.76
N ASP A 1100 -12.10 16.83 -3.84
CA ASP A 1100 -12.34 18.24 -3.51
C ASP A 1100 -11.06 18.90 -2.96
N THR A 1101 -10.86 20.16 -3.30
CA THR A 1101 -9.65 20.94 -2.92
C THR A 1101 -9.93 22.00 -1.86
N GLN A 1102 -11.20 22.11 -1.43
CA GLN A 1102 -11.66 23.12 -0.48
C GLN A 1102 -11.98 22.48 0.86
N PHE A 1103 -11.47 23.07 1.93
CA PHE A 1103 -11.61 22.57 3.31
C PHE A 1103 -12.23 23.66 4.18
N GLN A 1104 -13.21 23.30 5.01
CA GLN A 1104 -13.87 24.26 5.89
C GLN A 1104 -13.03 24.47 7.16
N ILE A 1105 -12.51 25.69 7.34
CA ILE A 1105 -11.66 26.08 8.48
C ILE A 1105 -12.38 27.13 9.33
N LEU A 1106 -12.34 26.96 10.65
CA LEU A 1106 -13.03 27.82 11.62
C LEU A 1106 -12.07 28.89 12.14
N GLU A 1107 -10.95 28.47 12.73
CA GLU A 1107 -9.97 29.40 13.27
C GLU A 1107 -8.56 28.81 13.30
N ASN A 1108 -8.30 27.80 14.14
CA ASN A 1108 -6.99 27.18 14.28
C ASN A 1108 -6.96 25.81 13.62
N PHE A 1109 -5.92 25.52 12.85
CA PHE A 1109 -5.74 24.21 12.23
C PHE A 1109 -4.36 23.61 12.53
N VAL A 1110 -4.30 22.28 12.53
CA VAL A 1110 -3.07 21.48 12.50
C VAL A 1110 -3.06 20.68 11.20
N LEU A 1111 -2.01 20.84 10.42
CA LEU A 1111 -1.76 20.13 9.17
C LEU A 1111 -0.60 19.16 9.40
N THR A 1112 -0.86 17.87 9.30
CA THR A 1112 0.16 16.82 9.38
C THR A 1112 0.45 16.30 7.99
N LEU A 1113 1.71 16.38 7.55
CA LEU A 1113 2.20 15.72 6.34
C LEU A 1113 2.92 14.44 6.74
N LYS A 1114 2.57 13.32 6.12
CA LYS A 1114 3.15 12.01 6.36
C LYS A 1114 3.70 11.42 5.06
N ALA A 1115 5.02 11.32 4.99
CA ALA A 1115 5.69 10.62 3.90
C ALA A 1115 5.63 9.11 4.14
N SER A 1116 5.20 8.37 3.12
CA SER A 1116 5.21 6.90 3.17
C SER A 1116 6.63 6.39 2.97
N ILE A 1117 7.11 5.53 3.88
CA ILE A 1117 8.47 4.95 3.87
C ILE A 1117 8.73 4.12 2.60
N LEU A 1118 7.67 3.70 1.89
CA LEU A 1118 7.75 2.96 0.62
C LEU A 1118 7.98 3.86 -0.61
N ASN A 1119 7.73 5.17 -0.49
CA ASN A 1119 7.77 6.14 -1.60
C ASN A 1119 9.03 7.03 -1.61
N ILE A 1120 9.84 6.97 -0.54
CA ILE A 1120 11.18 7.55 -0.43
C ILE A 1120 12.18 6.40 -0.63
#